data_AF-A0A1Q7HEC2-F1
#
_entry.id   AF-A0A1Q7HEC2-F1
#
_cell.length_a   1.000
_cell.length_b   1.000
_cell.length_c   1.000
_cell.angle_alpha   90.00
_cell.angle_beta   90.00
_cell.angle_gamma   90.00
#
_symmetry.space_group_name_H-M   'P 1'
#
loop_
_entity.id
_entity.type
_entity.pdbx_description
1 polymer ?
#
loop_
_entity_poly.entity_id
_entity_poly.type
_entity_poly.pdbx_seq_one_letter_code
_entity_poly.pdbx_strand_id
1 'polypeptide(L)'
;MVTFAFVFSWLRFSFAPAGQQRILLLAVAAEIAVFSAIAQNFFTAANFFEVMRFSVELGLLALALTPIIITGGIDLSIGSMMGLAAVLFGAASRDWHLPVPAAAAIALAAGLAGGALNATLVAGLSIPPLIVTLGSLSLFRGMAEGMTHAAVNYSGFPERFLFLGQGHLWGTVPAQLPIFVAAVIGYFVLLHKSIVGRAWYAIGSSAAGARYAGIAVSRRLGLAYILSGVIASVAAIIYVAHLGQARSDAGAGYELDAITAVVLGGASVFGGRGTLSGTLLGLFAMSILQNGLHLAALPSELTGVLTGTLLVATIAADRWRVRRSMTVADHEQGEISVRNSQVAILCATILAGAFIVAGTNVWLSRSVAPSARVASDAAPPAAGRRPVIAMMPKAKGDPYFVSCRAGADEAAKELGVELIWDGPTSLDAAKQNELVENWITRQVDVIAVAVENRAAISTVLRKARDRGIRVLTWDADAEPDARDYFVNQATAEGIGNTLTDEAARLLGGRGEFAIITGALSAANQNEWIAFIRKRLAEKFPDLTLATIRPSDDDRDKAFAETQTILKVYPAVKLMMAISAPAVPGSAEAVRQAGRRDVKVIGLSLPNINKPYVHDGIVQTVVLWNTRDLGYLSVYAGSLLTQNKLQAGARSMQAGRLGTLEVRGSEIVLGPPLMFTKANIDRFDF
;
A
#
# COMPACT_ATOMS: atom_id res chain seq x y z
N MET A 1 -44.32 -19.02 28.21
CA MET A 1 -44.59 -18.81 26.77
C MET A 1 -44.95 -17.37 26.38
N VAL A 2 -45.26 -16.45 27.32
CA VAL A 2 -45.58 -15.04 27.00
C VAL A 2 -44.35 -14.13 26.86
N THR A 3 -43.19 -14.53 27.37
CA THR A 3 -41.95 -13.73 27.33
C THR A 3 -41.14 -13.87 26.03
N PHE A 4 -41.38 -14.92 25.23
CA PHE A 4 -40.70 -15.14 23.94
C PHE A 4 -41.35 -14.36 22.78
N ALA A 5 -42.63 -13.99 22.90
CA ALA A 5 -43.34 -13.24 21.86
C ALA A 5 -42.96 -11.75 21.82
N PHE A 6 -42.52 -11.17 22.95
CA PHE A 6 -42.10 -9.76 23.01
C PHE A 6 -40.74 -9.50 22.34
N VAL A 7 -39.81 -10.46 22.39
CA VAL A 7 -38.49 -10.35 21.73
C VAL A 7 -38.63 -10.41 20.20
N PHE A 8 -39.53 -11.24 19.68
CA PHE A 8 -39.80 -11.31 18.23
C PHE A 8 -40.61 -10.13 17.68
N SER A 9 -41.40 -9.45 18.50
CA SER A 9 -42.04 -8.18 18.10
C SER A 9 -41.04 -7.03 17.99
N TRP A 10 -39.92 -7.08 18.72
CA TRP A 10 -38.87 -6.04 18.69
C TRP A 10 -38.00 -6.09 17.42
N LEU A 11 -37.95 -7.24 16.76
CA LEU A 11 -37.26 -7.48 15.48
C LEU A 11 -38.11 -7.15 14.24
N ARG A 12 -39.38 -6.75 14.40
CA ARG A 12 -40.32 -6.48 13.30
C ARG A 12 -40.35 -5.03 12.80
N PHE A 13 -39.32 -4.22 13.06
CA PHE A 13 -39.16 -2.91 12.40
C PHE A 13 -38.19 -3.01 11.22
N SER A 14 -38.77 -3.19 10.03
CA SER A 14 -38.24 -2.97 8.68
C SER A 14 -36.73 -3.15 8.45
N PHE A 15 -36.28 -4.41 8.44
CA PHE A 15 -35.12 -4.87 7.65
C PHE A 15 -35.44 -4.99 6.15
N ALA A 16 -36.51 -4.37 5.64
CA ALA A 16 -36.77 -4.36 4.22
C ALA A 16 -35.63 -3.56 3.57
N PRO A 17 -34.71 -4.18 2.79
CA PRO A 17 -33.60 -3.45 2.26
C PRO A 17 -34.18 -2.40 1.32
N ALA A 18 -33.71 -1.15 1.44
CA ALA A 18 -33.99 -0.13 0.44
C ALA A 18 -33.64 -0.69 -0.95
N GLY A 19 -34.29 -0.24 -2.02
CA GLY A 19 -34.08 -0.89 -3.34
C GLY A 19 -32.60 -0.94 -3.78
N GLN A 20 -31.77 0.01 -3.33
CA GLN A 20 -30.32 0.00 -3.53
C GLN A 20 -29.60 -1.11 -2.75
N GLN A 21 -29.96 -1.36 -1.49
CA GLN A 21 -29.40 -2.47 -0.71
C GLN A 21 -29.76 -3.84 -1.31
N ARG A 22 -30.93 -3.97 -1.95
CA ARG A 22 -31.29 -5.21 -2.68
C ARG A 22 -30.39 -5.44 -3.89
N ILE A 23 -30.10 -4.40 -4.66
CA ILE A 23 -29.18 -4.48 -5.81
C ILE A 23 -27.79 -4.87 -5.32
N LEU A 24 -27.31 -4.23 -4.25
CA LEU A 24 -26.00 -4.52 -3.68
C LEU A 24 -25.92 -5.96 -3.12
N LEU A 25 -26.97 -6.43 -2.46
CA LEU A 25 -27.06 -7.83 -2.02
C LEU A 25 -26.99 -8.82 -3.18
N LEU A 26 -27.67 -8.52 -4.30
CA LEU A 26 -27.60 -9.35 -5.51
C LEU A 26 -26.21 -9.31 -6.14
N ALA A 27 -25.54 -8.15 -6.14
CA ALA A 27 -24.17 -8.02 -6.61
C ALA A 27 -23.20 -8.85 -5.76
N VAL A 28 -23.29 -8.75 -4.44
CA VAL A 28 -22.49 -9.57 -3.50
C VAL A 28 -22.78 -11.07 -3.69
N ALA A 29 -24.04 -11.47 -3.88
CA ALA A 29 -24.37 -12.86 -4.15
C ALA A 29 -23.77 -13.36 -5.47
N ALA A 30 -23.75 -12.50 -6.51
CA ALA A 30 -23.11 -12.80 -7.78
C ALA A 30 -21.58 -12.90 -7.65
N GLU A 31 -20.93 -11.99 -6.92
CA GLU A 31 -19.50 -12.06 -6.60
C GLU A 31 -19.16 -13.37 -5.90
N ILE A 32 -19.92 -13.74 -4.86
CA ILE A 32 -19.73 -15.00 -4.15
C ILE A 32 -19.87 -16.19 -5.11
N ALA A 33 -20.88 -16.20 -5.97
CA ALA A 33 -21.08 -17.29 -6.93
C ALA A 33 -19.92 -17.41 -7.94
N VAL A 34 -19.48 -16.28 -8.50
CA VAL A 34 -18.36 -16.23 -9.45
C VAL A 34 -17.07 -16.70 -8.78
N PHE A 35 -16.70 -16.12 -7.63
CA PHE A 35 -15.46 -16.47 -6.95
C PHE A 35 -15.47 -17.88 -6.37
N SER A 36 -16.63 -18.40 -5.95
CA SER A 36 -16.75 -19.81 -5.57
C SER A 36 -16.49 -20.76 -6.74
N ALA A 37 -16.73 -20.33 -7.99
CA ALA A 37 -16.48 -21.13 -9.18
C ALA A 37 -15.03 -21.04 -9.69
N ILE A 38 -14.38 -19.88 -9.56
CA ILE A 38 -13.04 -19.64 -10.13
C ILE A 38 -11.89 -19.75 -9.11
N ALA A 39 -12.16 -19.51 -7.82
CA ALA A 39 -11.14 -19.45 -6.79
C ALA A 39 -11.22 -20.66 -5.84
N GLN A 40 -10.14 -21.43 -5.75
CA GLN A 40 -10.05 -22.54 -4.81
C GLN A 40 -10.10 -22.03 -3.37
N ASN A 41 -10.78 -22.76 -2.48
CA ASN A 41 -10.94 -22.44 -1.07
C ASN A 41 -11.75 -21.16 -0.75
N PHE A 42 -12.33 -20.50 -1.75
CA PHE A 42 -13.12 -19.29 -1.52
C PHE A 42 -14.33 -19.54 -0.62
N PHE A 43 -15.10 -20.61 -0.88
CA PHE A 43 -16.28 -20.97 -0.08
C PHE A 43 -15.94 -21.81 1.15
N THR A 44 -14.97 -21.37 1.95
CA THR A 44 -14.55 -22.05 3.19
C THR A 44 -14.75 -21.16 4.42
N ALA A 45 -14.97 -21.77 5.58
CA ALA A 45 -15.09 -21.04 6.85
C ALA A 45 -13.80 -20.26 7.18
N ALA A 46 -12.63 -20.83 6.85
CA ALA A 46 -11.35 -20.15 7.02
C ALA A 46 -11.28 -18.88 6.18
N ASN A 47 -11.67 -18.94 4.90
CA ASN A 47 -11.70 -17.75 4.05
C ASN A 47 -12.72 -16.70 4.53
N PHE A 48 -13.88 -17.13 5.00
CA PHE A 48 -14.86 -16.21 5.59
C PHE A 48 -14.28 -15.41 6.77
N PHE A 49 -13.58 -16.08 7.69
CA PHE A 49 -12.95 -15.39 8.81
C PHE A 49 -11.76 -14.51 8.39
N GLU A 50 -11.04 -14.86 7.33
CA GLU A 50 -10.01 -13.98 6.73
C GLU A 50 -10.63 -12.71 6.13
N VAL A 51 -11.72 -12.83 5.38
CA VAL A 51 -12.46 -11.66 4.86
C VAL A 51 -12.91 -10.78 6.03
N MET A 52 -13.46 -11.37 7.10
CA MET A 52 -13.83 -10.61 8.30
C MET A 52 -12.63 -9.92 8.93
N ARG A 53 -11.47 -10.58 8.98
CA ARG A 53 -10.22 -10.05 9.54
C ARG A 53 -9.78 -8.78 8.81
N PHE A 54 -9.67 -8.84 7.48
CA PHE A 54 -9.29 -7.68 6.64
C PHE A 54 -10.35 -6.58 6.61
N SER A 55 -11.61 -6.91 6.92
CA SER A 55 -12.70 -5.93 6.96
C SER A 55 -12.70 -5.08 8.22
N VAL A 56 -11.95 -5.43 9.28
CA VAL A 56 -12.06 -4.74 10.58
C VAL A 56 -11.54 -3.30 10.50
N GLU A 57 -10.32 -3.09 10.02
CA GLU A 57 -9.68 -1.77 9.99
C GLU A 57 -10.45 -0.84 9.05
N LEU A 58 -10.68 -1.27 7.81
CA LEU A 58 -11.46 -0.52 6.82
C LEU A 58 -12.90 -0.29 7.29
N GLY A 59 -13.50 -1.30 7.91
CA GLY A 59 -14.84 -1.24 8.45
C GLY A 59 -14.99 -0.21 9.56
N LEU A 60 -14.05 -0.15 10.51
CA LEU A 60 -14.06 0.87 11.57
C LEU A 60 -14.06 2.28 10.98
N LEU A 61 -13.21 2.55 9.99
CA LEU A 61 -13.17 3.83 9.30
C LEU A 61 -14.49 4.12 8.57
N ALA A 62 -15.07 3.13 7.88
CA ALA A 62 -16.36 3.28 7.20
C ALA A 62 -17.52 3.56 8.18
N LEU A 63 -17.55 2.90 9.35
CA LEU A 63 -18.52 3.18 10.41
C LEU A 63 -18.41 4.63 10.89
N ALA A 64 -17.18 5.12 11.09
CA ALA A 64 -16.91 6.49 11.50
C ALA A 64 -17.32 7.53 10.46
N LEU A 65 -17.09 7.26 9.18
CA LEU A 65 -17.45 8.14 8.07
C LEU A 65 -18.95 8.17 7.79
N THR A 66 -19.69 7.11 8.12
CA THR A 66 -21.13 7.02 7.89
C THR A 66 -21.91 8.24 8.42
N PRO A 67 -21.82 8.64 9.70
CA PRO A 67 -22.50 9.83 10.19
C PRO A 67 -21.96 11.14 9.60
N ILE A 68 -20.67 11.23 9.27
CA ILE A 68 -20.09 12.42 8.62
C ILE A 68 -20.73 12.64 7.24
N ILE A 69 -20.80 11.59 6.42
CA ILE A 69 -21.43 11.63 5.10
C ILE A 69 -22.93 11.91 5.22
N ILE A 70 -23.62 11.30 6.20
CA ILE A 70 -25.05 11.59 6.45
C ILE A 70 -25.28 13.06 6.79
N THR A 71 -24.34 13.75 7.43
CA THR A 71 -24.45 15.19 7.70
C THR A 71 -24.14 16.09 6.48
N GLY A 72 -23.74 15.51 5.35
CA GLY A 72 -23.26 16.23 4.16
C GLY A 72 -21.79 16.68 4.27
N GLY A 73 -21.05 16.11 5.22
CA GLY A 73 -19.62 16.33 5.39
C GLY A 73 -18.77 15.26 4.70
N ILE A 74 -17.47 15.53 4.58
CA ILE A 74 -16.46 14.59 4.10
C ILE A 74 -15.26 14.71 5.03
N ASP A 75 -14.66 13.57 5.40
CA ASP A 75 -13.42 13.51 6.18
C ASP A 75 -12.37 12.65 5.45
N LEU A 76 -11.54 13.30 4.65
CA LEU A 76 -10.40 12.65 3.99
C LEU A 76 -9.22 12.42 4.95
N SER A 77 -9.17 13.13 6.07
CA SER A 77 -8.03 13.06 6.99
C SER A 77 -8.00 11.77 7.82
N ILE A 78 -9.10 11.02 7.86
CA ILE A 78 -9.25 9.84 8.72
C ILE A 78 -8.15 8.78 8.50
N GLY A 79 -7.71 8.56 7.24
CA GLY A 79 -6.63 7.63 6.92
C GLY A 79 -5.26 8.13 7.42
N SER A 80 -4.96 9.41 7.22
CA SER A 80 -3.73 10.02 7.75
C SER A 80 -3.71 10.13 9.29
N MET A 81 -4.87 10.28 9.92
CA MET A 81 -5.01 10.27 11.38
C MET A 81 -4.73 8.86 11.93
N MET A 82 -5.20 7.81 11.24
CA MET A 82 -4.81 6.43 11.53
C MET A 82 -3.29 6.25 11.41
N GLY A 83 -2.66 6.79 10.36
CA GLY A 83 -1.20 6.77 10.19
C GLY A 83 -0.43 7.44 11.33
N LEU A 84 -0.83 8.66 11.71
CA LEU A 84 -0.24 9.37 12.83
C LEU A 84 -0.43 8.64 14.16
N ALA A 85 -1.62 8.10 14.42
CA ALA A 85 -1.90 7.31 15.62
C ALA A 85 -1.06 6.02 15.67
N ALA A 86 -0.82 5.37 14.53
CA ALA A 86 0.06 4.20 14.44
C ALA A 86 1.50 4.58 14.80
N VAL A 87 2.05 5.64 14.22
CA VAL A 87 3.41 6.13 14.53
C VAL A 87 3.55 6.49 16.00
N LEU A 88 2.60 7.22 16.56
CA LEU A 88 2.61 7.58 17.98
C LEU A 88 2.54 6.36 18.91
N PHE A 89 1.72 5.37 18.56
CA PHE A 89 1.69 4.09 19.26
C PHE A 89 3.04 3.37 19.19
N GLY A 90 3.65 3.31 18.00
CA GLY A 90 4.95 2.71 17.75
C GLY A 90 6.06 3.38 18.54
N ALA A 91 6.20 4.70 18.42
CA ALA A 91 7.18 5.52 19.14
C ALA A 91 7.00 5.40 20.66
N ALA A 92 5.76 5.48 21.17
CA ALA A 92 5.49 5.33 22.59
C ALA A 92 5.89 3.95 23.13
N SER A 93 5.61 2.89 22.37
CA SER A 93 5.96 1.54 22.78
C SER A 93 7.46 1.23 22.62
N ARG A 94 8.13 1.80 21.62
CA ARG A 94 9.50 1.43 21.23
C ARG A 94 10.55 2.39 21.72
N ASP A 95 10.37 3.67 21.46
CA ASP A 95 11.37 4.69 21.79
C ASP A 95 11.19 5.15 23.24
N TRP A 96 9.94 5.33 23.67
CA TRP A 96 9.63 5.74 25.04
C TRP A 96 9.48 4.55 26.00
N HIS A 97 9.55 3.32 25.48
CA HIS A 97 9.51 2.08 26.26
C HIS A 97 8.26 1.96 27.17
N LEU A 98 7.15 2.58 26.78
CA LEU A 98 5.91 2.57 27.55
C LEU A 98 5.18 1.23 27.38
N PRO A 99 4.44 0.76 28.40
CA PRO A 99 3.62 -0.43 28.27
C PRO A 99 2.49 -0.21 27.25
N VAL A 100 2.11 -1.28 26.55
CA VAL A 100 1.11 -1.26 25.47
C VAL A 100 -0.18 -0.49 25.81
N PRO A 101 -0.80 -0.61 27.01
CA PRO A 101 -1.99 0.17 27.34
C PRO A 101 -1.73 1.69 27.39
N ALA A 102 -0.56 2.11 27.85
CA ALA A 102 -0.19 3.53 27.86
C ALA A 102 0.08 4.05 26.45
N ALA A 103 0.77 3.27 25.62
CA ALA A 103 0.95 3.60 24.19
C ALA A 103 -0.40 3.71 23.45
N ALA A 104 -1.34 2.79 23.73
CA ALA A 104 -2.70 2.83 23.19
C ALA A 104 -3.45 4.09 23.64
N ALA A 105 -3.32 4.49 24.92
CA ALA A 105 -3.94 5.72 25.43
C ALA A 105 -3.42 6.98 24.72
N ILE A 106 -2.11 7.03 24.41
CA ILE A 106 -1.50 8.14 23.65
C ILE A 106 -2.05 8.19 22.23
N ALA A 107 -2.14 7.05 21.54
CA ALA A 107 -2.72 6.99 20.20
C ALA A 107 -4.19 7.46 20.19
N LEU A 108 -5.00 7.00 21.16
CA LEU A 108 -6.39 7.44 21.31
C LEU A 108 -6.51 8.93 21.64
N ALA A 109 -5.62 9.47 22.48
CA ALA A 109 -5.57 10.89 22.78
C ALA A 109 -5.21 11.73 21.54
N ALA A 110 -4.30 11.24 20.70
CA ALA A 110 -3.99 11.88 19.42
C ALA A 110 -5.19 11.90 18.47
N GLY A 111 -5.92 10.78 18.36
CA GLY A 111 -7.18 10.72 17.62
C GLY A 111 -8.24 11.69 18.14
N LEU A 112 -8.41 11.76 19.45
CA LEU A 112 -9.30 12.71 20.10
C LEU A 112 -8.91 14.16 19.76
N ALA A 113 -7.61 14.49 19.83
CA ALA A 113 -7.10 15.81 19.53
C ALA A 113 -7.25 16.18 18.05
N GLY A 114 -6.91 15.26 17.12
CA GLY A 114 -7.08 15.48 15.68
C GLY A 114 -8.56 15.60 15.28
N GLY A 115 -9.42 14.75 15.84
CA GLY A 115 -10.87 14.86 15.65
C GLY A 115 -11.45 16.15 16.24
N ALA A 116 -10.95 16.61 17.39
CA ALA A 116 -11.34 17.88 18.01
C ALA A 116 -10.86 19.10 17.20
N LEU A 117 -9.67 19.03 16.59
CA LEU A 117 -9.18 20.05 15.66
C LEU A 117 -10.15 20.18 14.48
N ASN A 118 -10.46 19.07 13.81
CA ASN A 118 -11.40 19.07 12.69
C ASN A 118 -12.80 19.53 13.13
N ALA A 119 -13.28 19.07 14.28
CA ALA A 119 -14.55 19.52 14.86
C ALA A 119 -14.59 21.04 15.09
N THR A 120 -13.49 21.62 15.59
CA THR A 120 -13.41 23.06 15.86
C THR A 120 -13.40 23.86 14.56
N LEU A 121 -12.61 23.44 13.58
CA LEU A 121 -12.50 24.12 12.28
C LEU A 121 -13.80 24.00 11.47
N VAL A 122 -14.39 22.81 11.40
CA VAL A 122 -15.61 22.56 10.63
C VAL A 122 -16.86 23.08 11.34
N ALA A 123 -17.06 22.71 12.60
CA ALA A 123 -18.31 22.98 13.29
C ALA A 123 -18.29 24.27 14.13
N GLY A 124 -17.12 24.67 14.63
CA GLY A 124 -16.92 25.92 15.37
C GLY A 124 -16.73 27.11 14.44
N LEU A 125 -15.76 27.03 13.53
CA LEU A 125 -15.43 28.12 12.59
C LEU A 125 -16.23 28.08 11.28
N SER A 126 -17.04 27.03 11.06
CA SER A 126 -17.86 26.87 9.86
C SER A 126 -17.06 26.83 8.55
N ILE A 127 -15.81 26.36 8.59
CA ILE A 127 -14.99 26.17 7.39
C ILE A 127 -15.50 24.94 6.62
N PRO A 128 -15.58 24.97 5.28
CA PRO A 128 -16.01 23.82 4.50
C PRO A 128 -15.24 22.53 4.84
N PRO A 129 -15.92 21.41 5.14
CA PRO A 129 -15.29 20.16 5.57
C PRO A 129 -14.18 19.65 4.66
N LEU A 130 -14.36 19.76 3.35
CA LEU A 130 -13.39 19.28 2.36
C LEU A 130 -12.05 20.02 2.48
N ILE A 131 -12.07 21.34 2.69
CA ILE A 131 -10.85 22.14 2.82
C ILE A 131 -10.12 21.78 4.12
N VAL A 132 -10.86 21.68 5.23
CA VAL A 132 -10.30 21.30 6.53
C VAL A 132 -9.70 19.90 6.49
N THR A 133 -10.39 18.95 5.86
CA THR A 133 -9.97 17.54 5.89
C THR A 133 -8.88 17.23 4.87
N LEU A 134 -8.78 17.98 3.77
CA LEU A 134 -7.58 17.97 2.92
C LEU A 134 -6.37 18.58 3.65
N GLY A 135 -6.55 19.71 4.34
CA GLY A 135 -5.47 20.36 5.09
C GLY A 135 -4.98 19.51 6.25
N SER A 136 -5.90 18.93 7.03
CA SER A 136 -5.55 18.00 8.12
C SER A 136 -5.00 16.68 7.61
N LEU A 137 -5.39 16.20 6.42
CA LEU A 137 -4.76 15.04 5.78
C LEU A 137 -3.25 15.28 5.62
N SER A 138 -2.88 16.39 4.99
CA SER A 138 -1.47 16.75 4.79
C SER A 138 -0.75 17.00 6.12
N LEU A 139 -1.42 17.63 7.08
CA LEU A 139 -0.85 17.88 8.41
C LEU A 139 -0.55 16.59 9.17
N PHE A 140 -1.54 15.69 9.30
CA PHE A 140 -1.38 14.43 10.04
C PHE A 140 -0.37 13.51 9.36
N ARG A 141 -0.43 13.40 8.03
CA ARG A 141 0.56 12.63 7.25
C ARG A 141 1.96 13.22 7.40
N GLY A 142 2.10 14.54 7.26
CA GLY A 142 3.38 15.23 7.40
C GLY A 142 3.97 15.11 8.80
N MET A 143 3.15 15.12 9.85
CA MET A 143 3.61 14.83 11.22
C MET A 143 4.08 13.39 11.37
N ALA A 144 3.30 12.42 10.86
CA ALA A 144 3.67 11.00 10.91
C ALA A 144 5.00 10.74 10.19
N GLU A 145 5.16 11.25 8.97
CA GLU A 145 6.39 11.13 8.18
C GLU A 145 7.56 11.92 8.77
N GLY A 146 7.31 13.11 9.33
CA GLY A 146 8.32 13.93 9.98
C GLY A 146 8.91 13.24 11.22
N MET A 147 8.07 12.58 12.01
CA MET A 147 8.49 11.80 13.18
C MET A 147 9.31 10.56 12.81
N THR A 148 8.99 9.90 11.70
CA THR A 148 9.70 8.68 11.26
C THR A 148 10.82 8.97 10.27
N HIS A 149 11.06 10.24 9.92
CA HIS A 149 11.90 10.62 8.77
C HIS A 149 11.51 9.90 7.46
N ALA A 150 10.22 9.53 7.34
CA ALA A 150 9.63 8.71 6.29
C ALA A 150 10.34 7.35 6.05
N ALA A 151 11.03 6.84 7.07
CA ALA A 151 11.97 5.72 6.97
C ALA A 151 11.82 4.72 8.14
N VAL A 152 11.49 5.21 9.34
CA VAL A 152 11.40 4.36 10.54
C VAL A 152 10.06 3.64 10.59
N ASN A 153 10.12 2.31 10.57
CA ASN A 153 8.99 1.42 10.83
C ASN A 153 9.18 0.73 12.19
N TYR A 154 8.29 1.00 13.14
CA TYR A 154 8.38 0.39 14.47
C TYR A 154 7.91 -1.06 14.41
N SER A 155 8.67 -1.99 14.98
CA SER A 155 8.35 -3.43 14.96
C SER A 155 8.73 -4.12 16.29
N GLY A 156 8.54 -5.44 16.38
CA GLY A 156 8.93 -6.24 17.54
C GLY A 156 7.95 -6.21 18.72
N PHE A 157 6.67 -5.92 18.47
CA PHE A 157 5.60 -5.85 19.48
C PHE A 157 5.45 -7.14 20.31
N PRO A 158 5.15 -7.04 21.62
CA PRO A 158 4.96 -8.23 22.47
C PRO A 158 3.90 -9.16 21.89
N GLU A 159 4.11 -10.47 21.95
CA GLU A 159 3.20 -11.47 21.38
C GLU A 159 1.75 -11.32 21.88
N ARG A 160 1.58 -11.01 23.17
CA ARG A 160 0.26 -10.74 23.78
C ARG A 160 -0.52 -9.61 23.09
N PHE A 161 0.19 -8.62 22.54
CA PHE A 161 -0.43 -7.54 21.78
C PHE A 161 -0.68 -7.96 20.33
N LEU A 162 0.29 -8.63 19.70
CA LEU A 162 0.13 -9.16 18.34
C LEU A 162 -1.05 -10.14 18.24
N PHE A 163 -1.32 -10.91 19.30
CA PHE A 163 -2.50 -11.78 19.37
C PHE A 163 -3.81 -11.04 19.11
N LEU A 164 -3.91 -9.73 19.43
CA LEU A 164 -5.11 -8.95 19.17
C LEU A 164 -5.46 -8.85 17.67
N GLY A 165 -4.45 -8.79 16.78
CA GLY A 165 -4.65 -8.66 15.34
C GLY A 165 -4.30 -9.90 14.52
N GLN A 166 -3.51 -10.81 15.07
CA GLN A 166 -3.03 -12.04 14.42
C GLN A 166 -3.62 -13.32 15.02
N GLY A 167 -4.18 -13.23 16.23
CA GLY A 167 -4.69 -14.36 16.99
C GLY A 167 -6.12 -14.75 16.61
N HIS A 168 -6.47 -15.99 16.96
CA HIS A 168 -7.80 -16.54 16.80
C HIS A 168 -8.39 -16.97 18.16
N LEU A 169 -9.53 -16.40 18.53
CA LEU A 169 -10.33 -16.84 19.66
C LEU A 169 -10.97 -18.19 19.33
N TRP A 170 -10.87 -19.14 20.26
CA TRP A 170 -11.36 -20.52 20.10
C TRP A 170 -10.86 -21.20 18.81
N GLY A 171 -9.71 -20.76 18.28
CA GLY A 171 -9.07 -21.34 17.10
C GLY A 171 -9.66 -20.94 15.74
N THR A 172 -10.71 -20.11 15.68
CA THR A 172 -11.38 -19.76 14.40
C THR A 172 -11.77 -18.29 14.26
N VAL A 173 -12.09 -17.58 15.34
CA VAL A 173 -12.62 -16.21 15.26
C VAL A 173 -11.48 -15.21 15.42
N PRO A 174 -11.23 -14.28 14.47
CA PRO A 174 -10.18 -13.28 14.60
C PRO A 174 -10.34 -12.45 15.89
N ALA A 175 -9.26 -12.27 16.64
CA ALA A 175 -9.29 -11.61 17.95
C ALA A 175 -9.72 -10.13 17.89
N GLN A 176 -9.56 -9.47 16.74
CA GLN A 176 -10.04 -8.11 16.51
C GLN A 176 -11.55 -8.01 16.21
N LEU A 177 -12.21 -9.11 15.81
CA LEU A 177 -13.62 -9.10 15.39
C LEU A 177 -14.58 -8.63 16.50
N PRO A 178 -14.43 -9.02 17.79
CA PRO A 178 -15.28 -8.51 18.86
C PRO A 178 -15.24 -6.98 19.02
N ILE A 179 -14.08 -6.35 18.78
CA ILE A 179 -13.94 -4.89 18.83
C ILE A 179 -14.74 -4.26 17.68
N PHE A 180 -14.63 -4.83 16.48
CA PHE A 180 -15.42 -4.38 15.34
C PHE A 180 -16.92 -4.51 15.59
N VAL A 181 -17.38 -5.66 16.09
CA VAL A 181 -18.80 -5.90 16.43
C VAL A 181 -19.28 -4.93 17.51
N ALA A 182 -18.48 -4.67 18.54
CA ALA A 182 -18.81 -3.68 19.56
C ALA A 182 -18.96 -2.27 18.97
N ALA A 183 -18.06 -1.87 18.05
CA ALA A 183 -18.16 -0.61 17.34
C ALA A 183 -19.41 -0.54 16.44
N VAL A 184 -19.73 -1.61 15.71
CA VAL A 184 -20.96 -1.71 14.90
C VAL A 184 -22.20 -1.51 15.78
N ILE A 185 -22.29 -2.20 16.92
CA ILE A 185 -23.43 -2.08 17.84
C ILE A 185 -23.51 -0.65 18.38
N GLY A 186 -22.38 -0.08 18.81
CA GLY A 186 -22.31 1.30 19.31
C GLY A 186 -22.79 2.32 18.28
N TYR A 187 -22.28 2.26 17.05
CA TYR A 187 -22.71 3.12 15.95
C TYR A 187 -24.16 2.87 15.52
N PHE A 188 -24.63 1.62 15.59
CA PHE A 188 -26.01 1.29 15.25
C PHE A 188 -26.99 1.96 16.22
N VAL A 189 -26.71 1.87 17.52
CA VAL A 189 -27.50 2.54 18.57
C VAL A 189 -27.40 4.06 18.42
N LEU A 190 -26.19 4.59 18.23
CA LEU A 190 -25.95 6.02 18.06
C LEU A 190 -26.71 6.58 16.86
N LEU A 191 -26.65 5.93 15.70
CA LEU A 191 -27.22 6.45 14.45
C LEU A 191 -28.73 6.21 14.35
N HIS A 192 -29.22 5.03 14.72
CA HIS A 192 -30.63 4.66 14.46
C HIS A 192 -31.53 4.76 15.68
N LYS A 193 -30.98 4.76 16.90
CA LYS A 193 -31.78 4.72 18.14
C LYS A 193 -31.63 5.97 19.00
N SER A 194 -30.61 6.80 18.78
CA SER A 194 -30.37 7.99 19.60
C SER A 194 -30.93 9.30 19.00
N ILE A 195 -31.03 10.33 19.85
CA ILE A 195 -31.34 11.70 19.43
C ILE A 195 -30.21 12.28 18.57
N VAL A 196 -28.96 11.86 18.79
CA VAL A 196 -27.79 12.31 18.03
C VAL A 196 -27.94 11.92 16.56
N GLY A 197 -28.29 10.66 16.29
CA GLY A 197 -28.51 10.16 14.94
C GLY A 197 -29.62 10.92 14.22
N ARG A 198 -30.79 11.10 14.85
CA ARG A 198 -31.88 11.91 14.30
C ARG A 198 -31.44 13.34 13.96
N ALA A 199 -30.62 13.95 14.82
CA ALA A 199 -30.07 15.27 14.59
C ALA A 199 -29.12 15.29 13.38
N TRP A 200 -28.28 14.26 13.18
CA TRP A 200 -27.41 14.14 12.01
C TRP A 200 -28.19 14.03 10.71
N TYR A 201 -29.25 13.23 10.65
CA TYR A 201 -30.13 13.18 9.48
C TYR A 201 -30.79 14.53 9.20
N ALA A 202 -31.31 15.21 10.23
CA ALA A 202 -31.92 16.53 10.08
C ALA A 202 -30.92 17.58 9.56
N ILE A 203 -29.68 17.56 10.08
CA ILE A 203 -28.60 18.44 9.61
C ILE A 203 -28.29 18.15 8.13
N GLY A 204 -28.19 16.88 7.75
CA GLY A 204 -27.93 16.47 6.37
C GLY A 204 -29.05 16.83 5.39
N SER A 205 -30.31 16.86 5.83
CA SER A 205 -31.42 17.35 5.00
C SER A 205 -31.41 18.87 4.85
N SER A 206 -31.21 19.60 5.95
CA SER A 206 -31.03 21.05 5.93
C SER A 206 -30.41 21.54 7.23
N ALA A 207 -29.14 21.97 7.19
CA ALA A 207 -28.46 22.52 8.35
C ALA A 207 -29.14 23.80 8.87
N ALA A 208 -29.67 24.66 7.98
CA ALA A 208 -30.43 25.85 8.36
C ALA A 208 -31.76 25.47 9.02
N GLY A 209 -32.51 24.52 8.43
CA GLY A 209 -33.76 24.02 9.01
C GLY A 209 -33.56 23.37 10.39
N ALA A 210 -32.48 22.61 10.56
CA ALA A 210 -32.10 22.01 11.83
C ALA A 210 -31.82 23.07 12.91
N ARG A 211 -31.15 24.18 12.56
CA ARG A 211 -30.92 25.31 13.48
C ARG A 211 -32.24 25.95 13.92
N TYR A 212 -33.17 26.20 12.98
CA TYR A 212 -34.49 26.74 13.30
C TYR A 212 -35.34 25.79 14.16
N ALA A 213 -35.14 24.48 14.01
CA ALA A 213 -35.74 23.45 14.86
C ALA A 213 -35.07 23.29 16.25
N GLY A 214 -34.14 24.17 16.61
CA GLY A 214 -33.46 24.17 17.92
C GLY A 214 -32.34 23.11 18.06
N ILE A 215 -31.92 22.47 16.96
CA ILE A 215 -30.82 21.50 16.99
C ILE A 215 -29.50 22.27 17.04
N ALA A 216 -28.67 21.95 18.05
CA ALA A 216 -27.32 22.51 18.18
C ALA A 216 -26.36 21.94 17.11
N VAL A 217 -26.49 22.43 15.86
CA VAL A 217 -25.79 21.90 14.69
C VAL A 217 -24.28 21.80 14.89
N SER A 218 -23.63 22.85 15.39
CA SER A 218 -22.18 22.85 15.63
C SER A 218 -21.74 21.76 16.61
N ARG A 219 -22.47 21.55 17.71
CA ARG A 219 -22.14 20.50 18.70
C ARG A 219 -22.32 19.10 18.11
N ARG A 220 -23.38 18.90 17.31
CA ARG A 220 -23.68 17.61 16.69
C ARG A 220 -22.69 17.27 15.58
N LEU A 221 -22.35 18.23 14.72
CA LEU A 221 -21.30 18.07 13.71
C LEU A 221 -19.93 17.80 14.37
N GLY A 222 -19.56 18.59 15.39
CA GLY A 222 -18.28 18.41 16.07
C GLY A 222 -18.12 17.02 16.71
N LEU A 223 -19.20 16.47 17.28
CA LEU A 223 -19.19 15.10 17.81
C LEU A 223 -18.86 14.05 16.72
N ALA A 224 -19.32 14.23 15.48
CA ALA A 224 -19.05 13.28 14.40
C ALA A 224 -17.54 13.23 14.06
N TYR A 225 -16.88 14.39 13.94
CA TYR A 225 -15.43 14.46 13.67
C TYR A 225 -14.57 13.99 14.84
N ILE A 226 -14.99 14.26 16.09
CA ILE A 226 -14.30 13.74 17.27
C ILE A 226 -14.34 12.20 17.29
N LEU A 227 -15.53 11.62 17.05
CA LEU A 227 -15.67 10.16 16.98
C LEU A 227 -14.87 9.56 15.82
N SER A 228 -14.77 10.27 14.68
CA SER A 228 -13.92 9.87 13.55
C SER A 228 -12.46 9.71 13.95
N GLY A 229 -11.87 10.72 14.60
CA GLY A 229 -10.47 10.66 15.04
C GLY A 229 -10.20 9.55 16.08
N VAL A 230 -11.13 9.35 17.02
CA VAL A 230 -11.02 8.27 18.02
C VAL A 230 -11.06 6.89 17.35
N ILE A 231 -12.03 6.65 16.46
CA ILE A 231 -12.15 5.36 15.75
C ILE A 231 -10.98 5.13 14.79
N ALA A 232 -10.46 6.18 14.14
CA ALA A 232 -9.24 6.09 13.33
C ALA A 232 -8.04 5.61 14.16
N SER A 233 -7.95 6.04 15.43
CA SER A 233 -6.89 5.59 16.34
C SER A 233 -7.10 4.17 16.85
N VAL A 234 -8.34 3.74 17.06
CA VAL A 234 -8.65 2.33 17.33
C VAL A 234 -8.26 1.45 16.13
N ALA A 235 -8.61 1.87 14.92
CA ALA A 235 -8.21 1.19 13.69
C ALA A 235 -6.69 1.13 13.54
N ALA A 236 -5.96 2.20 13.91
CA ALA A 236 -4.50 2.22 13.91
C ALA A 236 -3.90 1.19 14.89
N ILE A 237 -4.43 1.08 16.10
CA ILE A 237 -3.94 0.11 17.09
C ILE A 237 -4.16 -1.32 16.59
N ILE A 238 -5.34 -1.61 16.01
CA ILE A 238 -5.63 -2.92 15.43
C ILE A 238 -4.73 -3.21 14.23
N TYR A 239 -4.52 -2.24 13.35
CA TYR A 239 -3.60 -2.33 12.22
C TYR A 239 -2.18 -2.67 12.69
N VAL A 240 -1.67 -1.99 13.71
CA VAL A 240 -0.34 -2.29 14.26
C VAL A 240 -0.31 -3.66 14.93
N ALA A 241 -1.39 -4.12 15.55
CA ALA A 241 -1.47 -5.46 16.11
C ALA A 241 -1.52 -6.55 15.01
N HIS A 242 -2.23 -6.28 13.92
CA HIS A 242 -2.41 -7.19 12.79
C HIS A 242 -1.10 -7.31 12.01
N LEU A 243 -0.51 -6.20 11.60
CA LEU A 243 0.71 -6.19 10.81
C LEU A 243 1.96 -6.19 11.69
N GLY A 244 1.85 -6.14 13.01
CA GLY A 244 3.02 -6.12 13.90
C GLY A 244 4.06 -5.03 13.59
N GLN A 245 3.64 -3.99 12.86
CA GLN A 245 4.46 -2.88 12.42
C GLN A 245 3.64 -1.58 12.46
N ALA A 246 4.26 -0.50 12.93
CA ALA A 246 3.69 0.84 12.82
C ALA A 246 4.48 1.64 11.80
N ARG A 247 3.77 2.10 10.76
CA ARG A 247 4.32 2.79 9.59
C ARG A 247 3.68 4.17 9.45
N SER A 248 4.43 5.14 8.95
CA SER A 248 3.92 6.51 8.73
C SER A 248 2.94 6.63 7.58
N ASP A 249 2.94 5.68 6.64
CA ASP A 249 2.02 5.58 5.50
C ASP A 249 0.74 4.78 5.82
N ALA A 250 0.61 4.22 7.04
CA ALA A 250 -0.57 3.48 7.45
C ALA A 250 -1.86 4.29 7.21
N GLY A 251 -2.90 3.60 6.75
CA GLY A 251 -4.17 4.19 6.37
C GLY A 251 -4.17 4.98 5.06
N ALA A 252 -3.08 5.04 4.28
CA ALA A 252 -3.11 5.64 2.95
C ALA A 252 -4.08 4.91 2.01
N GLY A 253 -4.95 5.66 1.34
CA GLY A 253 -5.97 5.10 0.45
C GLY A 253 -7.20 4.56 1.17
N TYR A 254 -7.09 4.18 2.45
CA TYR A 254 -8.21 3.68 3.24
C TYR A 254 -9.31 4.73 3.40
N GLU A 255 -8.98 6.03 3.38
CA GLU A 255 -9.96 7.11 3.35
C GLU A 255 -10.89 7.02 2.13
N LEU A 256 -10.35 6.71 0.94
CA LEU A 256 -11.13 6.60 -0.29
C LEU A 256 -11.92 5.30 -0.33
N ASP A 257 -11.31 4.21 0.12
CA ASP A 257 -11.99 2.91 0.19
C ASP A 257 -13.16 2.93 1.18
N ALA A 258 -12.98 3.57 2.34
CA ALA A 258 -14.03 3.68 3.35
C ALA A 258 -15.17 4.59 2.88
N ILE A 259 -14.88 5.70 2.20
CA ILE A 259 -15.91 6.53 1.53
C ILE A 259 -16.64 5.70 0.49
N THR A 260 -15.91 4.93 -0.33
CA THR A 260 -16.49 4.09 -1.37
C THR A 260 -17.43 3.04 -0.79
N ALA A 261 -17.05 2.36 0.29
CA ALA A 261 -17.90 1.41 1.01
C ALA A 261 -19.19 2.06 1.52
N VAL A 262 -19.09 3.26 2.11
CA VAL A 262 -20.26 4.01 2.63
C VAL A 262 -21.20 4.45 1.49
N VAL A 263 -20.65 4.97 0.39
CA VAL A 263 -21.42 5.46 -0.77
C VAL A 263 -22.03 4.31 -1.57
N LEU A 264 -21.28 3.23 -1.80
CA LEU A 264 -21.79 2.01 -2.42
C LEU A 264 -22.95 1.42 -1.59
N GLY A 265 -22.83 1.50 -0.25
CA GLY A 265 -23.87 1.17 0.71
C GLY A 265 -25.14 2.03 0.67
N GLY A 266 -25.15 3.11 -0.12
CA GLY A 266 -26.31 3.96 -0.37
C GLY A 266 -26.39 5.22 0.49
N ALA A 267 -25.31 5.61 1.17
CA ALA A 267 -25.25 6.93 1.78
C ALA A 267 -25.07 8.02 0.71
N SER A 268 -25.75 9.16 0.88
CA SER A 268 -25.61 10.30 -0.03
C SER A 268 -24.48 11.21 0.43
N VAL A 269 -23.57 11.54 -0.49
CA VAL A 269 -22.49 12.53 -0.25
C VAL A 269 -23.06 13.94 0.01
N PHE A 270 -24.29 14.21 -0.43
CA PHE A 270 -24.98 15.47 -0.17
C PHE A 270 -25.70 15.50 1.19
N GLY A 271 -25.69 14.39 1.94
CA GLY A 271 -26.31 14.29 3.26
C GLY A 271 -27.77 13.83 3.26
N GLY A 272 -28.31 13.66 4.46
CA GLY A 272 -29.71 13.36 4.74
C GLY A 272 -30.14 11.91 4.48
N ARG A 273 -29.28 11.08 3.85
CA ARG A 273 -29.56 9.67 3.55
C ARG A 273 -28.35 8.78 3.79
N GLY A 274 -28.59 7.59 4.33
CA GLY A 274 -27.58 6.56 4.59
C GLY A 274 -28.00 5.66 5.76
N THR A 275 -27.43 4.46 5.86
CA THR A 275 -27.69 3.53 6.98
C THR A 275 -26.43 2.72 7.26
N LEU A 276 -26.25 2.31 8.52
CA LEU A 276 -25.09 1.49 8.88
C LEU A 276 -25.11 0.10 8.21
N SER A 277 -26.29 -0.48 8.03
CA SER A 277 -26.43 -1.76 7.32
C SER A 277 -26.03 -1.63 5.85
N GLY A 278 -26.32 -0.49 5.22
CA GLY A 278 -25.83 -0.16 3.89
C GLY A 278 -24.31 -0.11 3.84
N THR A 279 -23.68 0.64 4.76
CA THR A 279 -22.22 0.74 4.86
C THR A 279 -21.56 -0.63 5.02
N LEU A 280 -22.10 -1.49 5.90
CA LEU A 280 -21.56 -2.84 6.09
C LEU A 280 -21.69 -3.70 4.82
N LEU A 281 -22.79 -3.60 4.08
CA LEU A 281 -22.93 -4.31 2.80
C LEU A 281 -21.93 -3.80 1.76
N GLY A 282 -21.70 -2.49 1.68
CA GLY A 282 -20.70 -1.91 0.78
C GLY A 282 -19.28 -2.32 1.15
N LEU A 283 -18.94 -2.31 2.44
CA LEU A 283 -17.69 -2.82 2.97
C LEU A 283 -17.48 -4.28 2.56
N PHE A 284 -18.46 -5.16 2.83
CA PHE A 284 -18.31 -6.57 2.49
C PHE A 284 -18.28 -6.83 0.99
N ALA A 285 -18.98 -6.06 0.16
CA ALA A 285 -18.83 -6.13 -1.30
C ALA A 285 -17.37 -5.87 -1.69
N MET A 286 -16.78 -4.79 -1.18
CA MET A 286 -15.37 -4.47 -1.47
C MET A 286 -14.41 -5.54 -0.93
N SER A 287 -14.57 -6.00 0.32
CA SER A 287 -13.68 -6.98 0.92
C SER A 287 -13.81 -8.37 0.27
N ILE A 288 -15.02 -8.77 -0.12
CA ILE A 288 -15.25 -10.03 -0.85
C ILE A 288 -14.64 -9.95 -2.25
N LEU A 289 -14.81 -8.83 -2.95
CA LEU A 289 -14.21 -8.60 -4.26
C LEU A 289 -12.68 -8.67 -4.20
N GLN A 290 -12.06 -7.92 -3.27
CA GLN A 290 -10.60 -7.91 -3.09
C GLN A 290 -10.06 -9.31 -2.77
N ASN A 291 -10.68 -10.00 -1.82
CA ASN A 291 -10.27 -11.34 -1.44
C ASN A 291 -10.52 -12.38 -2.54
N GLY A 292 -11.63 -12.25 -3.28
CA GLY A 292 -11.96 -13.11 -4.42
C GLY A 292 -10.95 -13.00 -5.56
N LEU A 293 -10.57 -11.77 -5.93
CA LEU A 293 -9.52 -11.51 -6.92
C LEU A 293 -8.18 -12.08 -6.46
N HIS A 294 -7.83 -11.87 -5.19
CA HIS A 294 -6.62 -12.41 -4.58
C HIS A 294 -6.57 -13.94 -4.68
N LEU A 295 -7.62 -14.65 -4.23
CA LEU A 295 -7.69 -16.11 -4.30
C LEU A 295 -7.80 -16.66 -5.73
N ALA A 296 -8.41 -15.91 -6.65
CA ALA A 296 -8.46 -16.24 -8.07
C ALA A 296 -7.13 -16.02 -8.80
N ALA A 297 -6.10 -15.59 -8.06
CA ALA A 297 -4.79 -15.27 -8.58
C ALA A 297 -4.75 -14.14 -9.62
N LEU A 298 -5.75 -13.25 -9.60
CA LEU A 298 -5.87 -12.15 -10.55
C LEU A 298 -5.07 -10.92 -10.10
N PRO A 299 -4.63 -10.05 -11.04
CA PRO A 299 -3.88 -8.84 -10.72
C PRO A 299 -4.69 -7.86 -9.85
N SER A 300 -4.03 -7.23 -8.87
CA SER A 300 -4.67 -6.32 -7.90
C SER A 300 -5.19 -5.03 -8.54
N GLU A 301 -4.66 -4.63 -9.69
CA GLU A 301 -5.09 -3.47 -10.48
C GLU A 301 -6.57 -3.57 -10.90
N LEU A 302 -7.10 -4.79 -11.03
CA LEU A 302 -8.51 -5.03 -11.32
C LEU A 302 -9.43 -4.58 -10.18
N THR A 303 -8.94 -4.52 -8.95
CA THR A 303 -9.72 -4.06 -7.79
C THR A 303 -10.28 -2.67 -8.02
N GLY A 304 -9.43 -1.72 -8.44
CA GLY A 304 -9.86 -0.33 -8.66
C GLY A 304 -10.84 -0.20 -9.82
N VAL A 305 -10.60 -0.92 -10.92
CA VAL A 305 -11.48 -0.94 -12.09
C VAL A 305 -12.85 -1.51 -11.74
N LEU A 306 -12.89 -2.66 -11.04
CA LEU A 306 -14.13 -3.34 -10.67
C LEU A 306 -14.89 -2.58 -9.60
N THR A 307 -14.20 -2.02 -8.60
CA THR A 307 -14.81 -1.17 -7.56
C THR A 307 -15.43 0.08 -8.17
N GLY A 308 -14.70 0.77 -9.06
CA GLY A 308 -15.21 1.94 -9.77
C GLY A 308 -16.42 1.60 -10.67
N THR A 309 -16.34 0.48 -11.39
CA THR A 309 -17.45 -0.02 -12.22
C THR A 309 -18.67 -0.36 -11.39
N LEU A 310 -18.49 -1.06 -10.26
CA LEU A 310 -19.55 -1.43 -9.33
C LEU A 310 -20.22 -0.20 -8.74
N LEU A 311 -19.44 0.81 -8.33
CA LEU A 311 -19.97 2.07 -7.81
C LEU A 311 -20.81 2.81 -8.85
N VAL A 312 -20.29 3.00 -10.06
CA VAL A 312 -21.01 3.67 -11.16
C VAL A 312 -22.27 2.90 -11.53
N ALA A 313 -22.18 1.56 -11.65
CA ALA A 313 -23.32 0.72 -11.97
C ALA A 313 -24.43 0.80 -10.90
N THR A 314 -24.05 0.78 -9.62
CA THR A 314 -25.00 0.87 -8.50
C THR A 314 -25.69 2.23 -8.47
N ILE A 315 -24.94 3.32 -8.67
CA ILE A 315 -25.50 4.68 -8.73
C ILE A 315 -26.41 4.86 -9.96
N ALA A 316 -26.00 4.35 -11.13
CA ALA A 316 -26.79 4.42 -12.34
C ALA A 316 -28.11 3.65 -12.21
N ALA A 317 -28.07 2.45 -11.62
CA ALA A 317 -29.26 1.64 -11.35
C ALA A 317 -30.23 2.36 -10.39
N ASP A 318 -29.72 3.02 -9.35
CA ASP A 318 -30.55 3.77 -8.41
C ASP A 318 -31.23 4.97 -9.09
N ARG A 319 -30.48 5.76 -9.87
CA ARG A 319 -31.04 6.90 -10.64
C ARG A 319 -32.10 6.46 -11.65
N TRP A 320 -31.92 5.32 -12.31
CA TRP A 320 -32.89 4.81 -13.27
C TRP A 320 -34.20 4.40 -12.61
N ARG A 321 -34.13 3.83 -11.39
CA ARG A 321 -35.30 3.44 -10.61
C ARG A 321 -36.09 4.64 -10.07
N VAL A 322 -35.40 5.69 -9.59
CA VAL A 322 -36.06 6.94 -9.13
C VAL A 322 -36.82 7.61 -10.28
N ARG A 323 -36.24 7.69 -11.48
CA ARG A 323 -36.91 8.25 -12.67
C ARG A 323 -38.16 7.47 -13.09
N ARG A 324 -38.17 6.15 -12.90
CA ARG A 324 -39.31 5.29 -13.24
C ARG A 324 -40.45 5.36 -12.21
N SER A 325 -40.16 5.83 -10.99
CA SER A 325 -41.15 6.07 -9.92
C SER A 325 -41.78 7.46 -9.97
N MET A 326 -41.22 8.41 -10.73
CA MET A 326 -41.82 9.74 -10.94
C MET A 326 -42.77 9.69 -12.13
N THR A 327 -43.97 9.15 -11.91
CA THR A 327 -45.16 9.56 -12.67
C THR A 327 -46.13 10.20 -11.67
N VAL A 328 -46.40 11.49 -11.89
CA VAL A 328 -47.32 12.39 -11.17
C VAL A 328 -46.76 13.16 -9.95
N ALA A 329 -46.69 14.50 -10.14
CA ALA A 329 -46.56 15.61 -9.18
C ALA A 329 -45.26 15.78 -8.37
N ASP A 330 -44.33 16.60 -8.87
CA ASP A 330 -44.21 18.01 -8.46
C ASP A 330 -42.98 18.65 -9.13
N HIS A 331 -43.22 19.73 -9.87
CA HIS A 331 -42.19 20.63 -10.36
C HIS A 331 -41.97 21.68 -9.29
N GLU A 332 -40.87 21.60 -8.53
CA GLU A 332 -40.12 22.74 -8.01
C GLU A 332 -38.99 22.26 -7.10
N GLN A 333 -37.76 22.21 -7.64
CA GLN A 333 -36.51 22.64 -6.98
C GLN A 333 -35.34 22.37 -7.94
N GLY A 334 -34.54 23.41 -8.17
CA GLY A 334 -33.42 23.37 -9.12
C GLY A 334 -32.31 22.43 -8.66
N GLU A 335 -32.19 21.29 -9.31
CA GLU A 335 -30.98 20.48 -9.35
C GLU A 335 -30.56 20.32 -10.82
N ILE A 336 -29.25 20.41 -11.08
CA ILE A 336 -28.67 20.32 -12.42
C ILE A 336 -29.06 18.97 -13.05
N SER A 337 -30.07 19.00 -13.90
CA SER A 337 -30.54 17.88 -14.70
C SER A 337 -29.49 17.58 -15.77
N VAL A 338 -28.61 16.62 -15.48
CA VAL A 338 -27.72 16.09 -16.50
C VAL A 338 -28.59 15.31 -17.51
N ARG A 339 -28.73 15.85 -18.72
CA ARG A 339 -29.55 15.25 -19.79
C ARG A 339 -28.96 13.87 -20.16
N ASN A 340 -29.80 12.93 -20.60
CA ASN A 340 -29.32 11.60 -21.05
C ASN A 340 -28.24 11.69 -22.13
N SER A 341 -28.27 12.76 -22.93
CA SER A 341 -27.21 13.08 -23.89
C SER A 341 -25.87 13.36 -23.22
N GLN A 342 -25.84 14.00 -22.05
CA GLN A 342 -24.60 14.30 -21.32
C GLN A 342 -24.02 13.05 -20.64
N VAL A 343 -24.84 12.11 -20.19
CA VAL A 343 -24.36 10.79 -19.70
C VAL A 343 -23.82 9.94 -20.85
N ALA A 344 -24.50 9.94 -22.00
CA ALA A 344 -24.01 9.27 -23.20
C ALA A 344 -22.71 9.89 -23.72
N ILE A 345 -22.60 11.23 -23.70
CA ILE A 345 -21.36 11.96 -24.03
C ILE A 345 -20.26 11.60 -23.03
N LEU A 346 -20.55 11.52 -21.73
CA LEU A 346 -19.59 11.15 -20.69
C LEU A 346 -19.10 9.70 -20.87
N CYS A 347 -20.00 8.74 -21.10
CA CYS A 347 -19.64 7.35 -21.41
C CYS A 347 -18.83 7.24 -22.71
N ALA A 348 -19.19 8.00 -23.75
CA ALA A 348 -18.45 8.05 -25.00
C ALA A 348 -17.06 8.71 -24.84
N THR A 349 -16.93 9.72 -23.98
CA THR A 349 -15.61 10.34 -23.67
C THR A 349 -14.75 9.44 -22.80
N ILE A 350 -15.33 8.70 -21.85
CA ILE A 350 -14.60 7.69 -21.06
C ILE A 350 -14.12 6.55 -21.95
N LEU A 351 -14.96 6.05 -22.86
CA LEU A 351 -14.58 5.02 -23.83
C LEU A 351 -13.55 5.53 -24.83
N ALA A 352 -13.71 6.75 -25.36
CA ALA A 352 -12.71 7.37 -26.24
C ALA A 352 -11.38 7.59 -25.51
N GLY A 353 -11.40 8.00 -24.23
CA GLY A 353 -10.21 8.11 -23.39
C GLY A 353 -9.52 6.76 -23.17
N ALA A 354 -10.27 5.70 -22.88
CA ALA A 354 -9.74 4.35 -22.74
C ALA A 354 -9.12 3.83 -24.06
N PHE A 355 -9.75 4.10 -25.20
CA PHE A 355 -9.22 3.75 -26.52
C PHE A 355 -8.01 4.59 -26.93
N ILE A 356 -7.96 5.88 -26.56
CA ILE A 356 -6.78 6.73 -26.76
C ILE A 356 -5.62 6.20 -25.92
N VAL A 357 -5.82 5.91 -24.64
CA VAL A 357 -4.77 5.36 -23.77
C VAL A 357 -4.28 4.00 -24.29
N ALA A 358 -5.19 3.11 -24.70
CA ALA A 358 -4.83 1.83 -25.31
C ALA A 358 -4.07 2.01 -26.64
N GLY A 359 -4.52 2.93 -27.49
CA GLY A 359 -3.90 3.26 -28.78
C GLY A 359 -2.54 3.92 -28.64
N THR A 360 -2.37 4.84 -27.68
CA THR A 360 -1.10 5.49 -27.36
C THR A 360 -0.10 4.49 -26.82
N ASN A 361 -0.52 3.54 -25.96
CA ASN A 361 0.36 2.45 -25.49
C ASN A 361 0.83 1.53 -26.64
N VAL A 362 -0.05 1.18 -27.58
CA VAL A 362 0.30 0.36 -28.76
C VAL A 362 1.17 1.13 -29.76
N TRP A 363 0.97 2.45 -29.88
CA TRP A 363 1.78 3.30 -30.74
C TRP A 363 3.16 3.57 -30.13
N LEU A 364 3.27 3.84 -28.82
CA LEU A 364 4.54 3.98 -28.11
C LEU A 364 5.38 2.70 -28.22
N SER A 365 4.76 1.53 -28.04
CA SER A 365 5.45 0.24 -28.13
C SER A 365 5.98 -0.08 -29.53
N ARG A 366 5.46 0.60 -30.56
CA ARG A 366 5.85 0.42 -31.97
C ARG A 366 6.75 1.53 -32.52
N SER A 367 6.86 2.66 -31.82
CA SER A 367 7.59 3.86 -32.29
C SER A 367 9.06 3.91 -31.86
N VAL A 368 9.51 2.96 -31.05
CA VAL A 368 10.92 2.88 -30.62
C VAL A 368 11.71 2.08 -31.65
N ALA A 369 12.25 2.79 -32.65
CA ALA A 369 13.40 2.36 -33.44
C ALA A 369 14.61 3.26 -33.08
N PRO A 370 15.85 2.73 -33.14
CA PRO A 370 16.99 3.35 -32.47
C PRO A 370 17.51 4.56 -33.25
N SER A 371 17.43 5.76 -32.65
CA SER A 371 18.11 6.95 -33.15
C SER A 371 19.51 7.08 -32.57
N ALA A 372 20.44 7.45 -33.46
CA ALA A 372 21.88 7.43 -33.28
C ALA A 372 22.42 8.35 -32.17
N ARG A 373 23.57 7.94 -31.64
CA ARG A 373 24.38 8.60 -30.61
C ARG A 373 24.75 10.04 -30.97
N VAL A 374 24.54 10.95 -30.02
CA VAL A 374 25.33 12.18 -29.90
C VAL A 374 26.00 12.12 -28.52
N ALA A 375 27.33 12.01 -28.52
CA ALA A 375 28.12 12.32 -27.34
C ALA A 375 28.13 13.84 -27.21
N SER A 376 27.59 14.39 -26.12
CA SER A 376 27.81 15.79 -25.78
C SER A 376 28.62 15.86 -24.49
N ASP A 377 29.84 16.38 -24.62
CA ASP A 377 30.66 16.83 -23.50
C ASP A 377 29.88 17.89 -22.71
N ALA A 378 29.40 17.50 -21.52
CA ALA A 378 28.80 18.42 -20.59
C ALA A 378 29.90 19.32 -20.00
N ALA A 379 29.68 20.63 -20.05
CA ALA A 379 30.59 21.62 -19.47
C ALA A 379 30.73 21.38 -17.95
N PRO A 380 31.94 21.53 -17.39
CA PRO A 380 32.16 21.34 -15.96
C PRO A 380 31.36 22.37 -15.14
N PRO A 381 30.85 21.99 -13.96
CA PRO A 381 30.13 22.93 -13.09
C PRO A 381 31.05 24.09 -12.69
N ALA A 382 30.48 25.30 -12.67
CA ALA A 382 31.15 26.52 -12.26
C ALA A 382 31.78 26.34 -10.86
N ALA A 383 33.06 26.71 -10.73
CA ALA A 383 33.83 26.58 -9.50
C ALA A 383 33.12 27.32 -8.35
N GLY A 384 32.69 26.59 -7.31
CA GLY A 384 32.20 27.14 -6.05
C GLY A 384 30.85 26.62 -5.54
N ARG A 385 30.04 25.90 -6.34
CA ARG A 385 28.77 25.29 -5.88
C ARG A 385 28.98 23.82 -5.51
N ARG A 386 28.45 23.38 -4.35
CA ARG A 386 28.40 21.96 -3.98
C ARG A 386 27.53 21.20 -5.00
N PRO A 387 28.04 20.12 -5.63
CA PRO A 387 27.22 19.32 -6.52
C PRO A 387 26.00 18.75 -5.80
N VAL A 388 24.84 18.78 -6.46
CA VAL A 388 23.56 18.28 -5.95
C VAL A 388 23.24 16.96 -6.62
N ILE A 389 23.19 15.89 -5.83
CA ILE A 389 22.81 14.55 -6.26
C ILE A 389 21.42 14.26 -5.73
N ALA A 390 20.46 14.07 -6.62
CA ALA A 390 19.13 13.60 -6.25
C ALA A 390 19.05 12.08 -6.39
N MET A 391 18.81 11.39 -5.28
CA MET A 391 18.77 9.94 -5.21
C MET A 391 17.37 9.46 -4.79
N MET A 392 16.79 8.63 -5.67
CA MET A 392 15.42 8.13 -5.56
C MET A 392 15.39 6.63 -5.28
N PRO A 393 14.86 6.19 -4.14
CA PRO A 393 14.46 4.79 -3.93
C PRO A 393 13.13 4.48 -4.65
N LYS A 394 12.76 3.19 -4.74
CA LYS A 394 11.42 2.81 -5.20
C LYS A 394 10.34 3.21 -4.20
N ALA A 395 10.57 2.93 -2.92
CA ALA A 395 9.71 3.29 -1.81
C ALA A 395 10.57 3.73 -0.61
N LYS A 396 10.57 5.01 -0.27
CA LYS A 396 11.49 5.57 0.74
C LYS A 396 11.30 5.02 2.17
N GLY A 397 10.11 4.47 2.45
CA GLY A 397 9.78 3.83 3.72
C GLY A 397 10.19 2.36 3.83
N ASP A 398 10.68 1.73 2.76
CA ASP A 398 11.15 0.34 2.83
C ASP A 398 12.46 0.29 3.64
N PRO A 399 12.56 -0.56 4.68
CA PRO A 399 13.80 -0.75 5.44
C PRO A 399 15.06 -0.97 4.58
N TYR A 400 14.95 -1.66 3.44
CA TYR A 400 16.05 -1.88 2.51
C TYR A 400 16.61 -0.55 1.99
N PHE A 401 15.72 0.35 1.52
CA PHE A 401 16.12 1.65 1.00
C PHE A 401 16.57 2.59 2.12
N VAL A 402 16.02 2.47 3.32
CA VAL A 402 16.49 3.20 4.51
C VAL A 402 17.92 2.81 4.86
N SER A 403 18.24 1.51 4.75
CA SER A 403 19.60 1.01 4.92
C SER A 403 20.55 1.58 3.84
N CYS A 404 20.11 1.63 2.59
CA CYS A 404 20.86 2.30 1.51
C CYS A 404 21.08 3.79 1.78
N ARG A 405 20.07 4.50 2.28
CA ARG A 405 20.19 5.93 2.62
C ARG A 405 21.34 6.20 3.59
N ALA A 406 21.51 5.36 4.61
CA ALA A 406 22.58 5.54 5.59
C ALA A 406 23.98 5.58 4.93
N GLY A 407 24.21 4.71 3.94
CA GLY A 407 25.45 4.73 3.16
C GLY A 407 25.52 5.87 2.15
N ALA A 408 24.38 6.28 1.58
CA ALA A 408 24.30 7.45 0.71
C ALA A 408 24.67 8.74 1.48
N ASP A 409 24.15 8.91 2.70
CA ASP A 409 24.46 10.02 3.60
C ASP A 409 25.94 10.02 4.04
N GLU A 410 26.53 8.83 4.25
CA GLU A 410 27.95 8.66 4.53
C GLU A 410 28.82 9.18 3.38
N ALA A 411 28.57 8.68 2.15
CA ALA A 411 29.29 9.12 0.95
C ALA A 411 29.08 10.61 0.67
N ALA A 412 27.87 11.14 0.89
CA ALA A 412 27.57 12.55 0.66
C ALA A 412 28.42 13.47 1.56
N LYS A 413 28.56 13.10 2.84
CA LYS A 413 29.41 13.81 3.80
C LYS A 413 30.90 13.71 3.44
N GLU A 414 31.36 12.52 3.06
CA GLU A 414 32.76 12.29 2.67
C GLU A 414 33.16 13.12 1.43
N LEU A 415 32.27 13.18 0.43
CA LEU A 415 32.53 13.81 -0.86
C LEU A 415 32.14 15.30 -0.90
N GLY A 416 31.49 15.82 0.14
CA GLY A 416 31.06 17.21 0.22
C GLY A 416 29.94 17.58 -0.77
N VAL A 417 29.11 16.62 -1.18
CA VAL A 417 27.98 16.81 -2.09
C VAL A 417 26.67 17.06 -1.31
N GLU A 418 25.75 17.81 -1.91
CA GLU A 418 24.38 17.94 -1.40
C GLU A 418 23.55 16.74 -1.88
N LEU A 419 23.10 15.88 -0.95
CA LEU A 419 22.22 14.76 -1.27
C LEU A 419 20.76 15.16 -1.07
N ILE A 420 19.96 15.05 -2.13
CA ILE A 420 18.51 15.06 -2.04
C ILE A 420 18.06 13.59 -2.03
N TRP A 421 17.68 13.09 -0.87
CA TRP A 421 17.04 11.78 -0.75
C TRP A 421 15.52 11.96 -0.73
N ASP A 422 14.85 11.65 -1.84
CA ASP A 422 13.38 11.68 -1.90
C ASP A 422 12.85 10.66 -2.93
N GLY A 423 11.62 10.22 -2.72
CA GLY A 423 11.00 9.14 -3.48
C GLY A 423 9.56 8.92 -3.05
N PRO A 424 8.80 8.10 -3.80
CA PRO A 424 7.47 7.66 -3.38
C PRO A 424 7.49 6.95 -2.04
N THR A 425 6.37 6.92 -1.33
CA THR A 425 6.19 6.10 -0.11
C THR A 425 5.80 4.65 -0.41
N SER A 426 5.29 4.39 -1.61
CA SER A 426 4.87 3.09 -2.14
C SER A 426 5.32 2.92 -3.59
N LEU A 427 5.14 1.74 -4.19
CA LEU A 427 5.48 1.51 -5.60
C LEU A 427 4.60 2.36 -6.53
N ASP A 428 5.14 3.46 -7.04
CA ASP A 428 4.43 4.41 -7.90
C ASP A 428 5.37 5.04 -8.95
N ALA A 429 5.35 4.49 -10.16
CA ALA A 429 6.14 4.99 -11.27
C ALA A 429 5.73 6.41 -11.73
N ALA A 430 4.45 6.80 -11.57
CA ALA A 430 4.00 8.14 -11.92
C ALA A 430 4.57 9.17 -10.94
N LYS A 431 4.62 8.85 -9.65
CA LYS A 431 5.26 9.71 -8.65
C LYS A 431 6.78 9.78 -8.85
N GLN A 432 7.43 8.69 -9.24
CA GLN A 432 8.84 8.72 -9.65
C GLN A 432 9.06 9.68 -10.83
N ASN A 433 8.19 9.67 -11.84
CA ASN A 433 8.27 10.61 -12.95
C ASN A 433 8.09 12.08 -12.52
N GLU A 434 7.13 12.37 -11.65
CA GLU A 434 6.90 13.72 -11.11
C GLU A 434 8.14 14.25 -10.37
N LEU A 435 8.79 13.43 -9.55
CA LEU A 435 9.99 13.82 -8.81
C LEU A 435 11.17 14.10 -9.74
N VAL A 436 11.37 13.28 -10.78
CA VAL A 436 12.42 13.54 -11.78
C VAL A 436 12.15 14.86 -12.51
N GLU A 437 10.91 15.16 -12.90
CA GLU A 437 10.54 16.44 -13.52
C GLU A 437 10.84 17.65 -12.61
N ASN A 438 10.55 17.51 -11.31
CA ASN A 438 10.87 18.54 -10.32
C ASN A 438 12.39 18.75 -10.20
N TRP A 439 13.19 17.68 -10.26
CA TRP A 439 14.65 17.78 -10.20
C TRP A 439 15.28 18.30 -11.49
N ILE A 440 14.70 17.99 -12.65
CA ILE A 440 15.05 18.63 -13.92
C ILE A 440 14.84 20.14 -13.81
N THR A 441 13.69 20.55 -13.27
CA THR A 441 13.35 21.97 -13.08
C THR A 441 14.28 22.66 -12.09
N ARG A 442 14.67 21.96 -11.02
CA ARG A 442 15.64 22.43 -10.03
C ARG A 442 17.09 22.47 -10.55
N GLN A 443 17.38 21.89 -11.71
CA GLN A 443 18.72 21.77 -12.29
C GLN A 443 19.71 21.12 -11.30
N VAL A 444 19.35 19.93 -10.78
CA VAL A 444 20.30 19.09 -10.04
C VAL A 444 21.42 18.61 -10.97
N ASP A 445 22.59 18.27 -10.42
CA ASP A 445 23.75 17.86 -11.22
C ASP A 445 23.69 16.36 -11.60
N VAL A 446 23.14 15.53 -10.69
CA VAL A 446 22.98 14.09 -10.89
C VAL A 446 21.60 13.64 -10.45
N ILE A 447 20.99 12.75 -11.23
CA ILE A 447 19.78 12.01 -10.86
C ILE A 447 20.13 10.51 -10.77
N ALA A 448 19.89 9.91 -9.61
CA ALA A 448 20.19 8.53 -9.26
C ALA A 448 18.89 7.77 -8.93
N VAL A 449 18.41 6.87 -9.78
CA VAL A 449 17.06 6.28 -9.62
C VAL A 449 17.07 4.76 -9.50
N ALA A 450 16.40 4.24 -8.46
CA ALA A 450 15.96 2.86 -8.40
C ALA A 450 14.61 2.72 -9.10
N VAL A 451 14.65 2.11 -10.28
CA VAL A 451 13.55 2.17 -11.26
C VAL A 451 12.49 1.13 -10.93
N GLU A 452 11.25 1.57 -10.66
CA GLU A 452 10.14 0.64 -10.45
C GLU A 452 9.67 0.00 -11.76
N ASN A 453 9.48 0.81 -12.80
CA ASN A 453 9.10 0.35 -14.13
C ASN A 453 10.10 0.81 -15.19
N ARG A 454 10.79 -0.17 -15.81
CA ARG A 454 11.87 0.07 -16.79
C ARG A 454 11.44 1.02 -17.89
N ALA A 455 10.32 0.75 -18.56
CA ALA A 455 9.86 1.54 -19.69
C ALA A 455 9.35 2.93 -19.27
N ALA A 456 8.50 2.99 -18.22
CA ALA A 456 7.80 4.21 -17.84
C ALA A 456 8.73 5.32 -17.36
N ILE A 457 9.85 4.97 -16.72
CA ILE A 457 10.79 5.94 -16.14
C ILE A 457 11.90 6.30 -17.13
N SER A 458 12.22 5.41 -18.06
CA SER A 458 13.24 5.67 -19.08
C SER A 458 12.94 6.93 -19.91
N THR A 459 11.67 7.25 -20.15
CA THR A 459 11.27 8.45 -20.90
C THR A 459 11.69 9.74 -20.19
N VAL A 460 11.42 9.88 -18.89
CA VAL A 460 11.77 11.10 -18.14
C VAL A 460 13.28 11.19 -17.89
N LEU A 461 13.97 10.05 -17.75
CA LEU A 461 15.42 10.02 -17.59
C LEU A 461 16.16 10.48 -18.85
N ARG A 462 15.70 10.10 -20.05
CA ARG A 462 16.23 10.66 -21.30
C ARG A 462 16.07 12.18 -21.34
N LYS A 463 14.91 12.70 -20.93
CA LYS A 463 14.66 14.14 -20.83
C LYS A 463 15.63 14.83 -19.87
N ALA A 464 15.97 14.21 -18.75
CA ALA A 464 16.99 14.74 -17.83
C ALA A 464 18.38 14.82 -18.51
N ARG A 465 18.76 13.78 -19.25
CA ARG A 465 20.03 13.75 -20.01
C ARG A 465 20.08 14.82 -21.10
N ASP A 466 18.97 15.04 -21.81
CA ASP A 466 18.85 16.11 -22.82
C ASP A 466 19.00 17.52 -22.21
N ARG A 467 18.80 17.66 -20.89
CA ARG A 467 19.04 18.88 -20.11
C ARG A 467 20.45 18.95 -19.52
N GLY A 468 21.34 18.03 -19.89
CA GLY A 468 22.72 17.98 -19.42
C GLY A 468 22.90 17.40 -18.01
N ILE A 469 21.84 16.86 -17.40
CA ILE A 469 21.90 16.23 -16.07
C ILE A 469 22.48 14.83 -16.23
N ARG A 470 23.47 14.47 -15.40
CA ARG A 470 24.03 13.11 -15.39
C ARG A 470 23.01 12.16 -14.77
N VAL A 471 22.76 11.02 -15.40
CA VAL A 471 21.76 10.07 -14.92
C VAL A 471 22.43 8.75 -14.59
N LEU A 472 22.18 8.24 -13.39
CA LEU A 472 22.53 6.89 -13.01
C LEU A 472 21.30 6.16 -12.48
N THR A 473 21.31 4.85 -12.63
CA THR A 473 20.34 3.97 -12.01
C THR A 473 21.05 3.16 -10.93
N TRP A 474 20.30 2.68 -9.94
CA TRP A 474 20.85 1.86 -8.86
C TRP A 474 19.78 0.90 -8.36
N ASP A 475 20.15 -0.28 -7.86
CA ASP A 475 19.24 -1.36 -7.42
C ASP A 475 18.36 -2.00 -8.53
N ALA A 476 17.68 -1.18 -9.33
CA ALA A 476 16.86 -1.56 -10.46
C ALA A 476 17.07 -0.59 -11.63
N ASP A 477 17.23 -1.14 -12.84
CA ASP A 477 17.72 -0.39 -14.00
C ASP A 477 16.61 0.13 -14.93
N ALA A 478 16.92 1.21 -15.62
CA ALA A 478 16.18 1.76 -16.75
C ALA A 478 16.68 1.15 -18.06
N GLU A 479 16.10 1.52 -19.20
CA GLU A 479 16.71 1.21 -20.49
C GLU A 479 18.16 1.76 -20.54
N PRO A 480 19.14 0.99 -21.07
CA PRO A 480 20.54 1.40 -21.05
C PRO A 480 20.83 2.75 -21.72
N ASP A 481 19.99 3.19 -22.64
CA ASP A 481 20.09 4.48 -23.32
C ASP A 481 19.47 5.64 -22.53
N ALA A 482 18.78 5.38 -21.43
CA ALA A 482 18.18 6.39 -20.56
C ALA A 482 19.11 6.84 -19.42
N ARG A 483 20.28 6.20 -19.25
CA ARG A 483 21.21 6.43 -18.14
C ARG A 483 22.68 6.29 -18.57
N ASP A 484 23.60 6.86 -17.79
CA ASP A 484 25.04 6.78 -18.02
C ASP A 484 25.61 5.47 -17.43
N TYR A 485 25.28 5.17 -16.17
CA TYR A 485 25.73 3.97 -15.45
C TYR A 485 24.62 3.36 -14.60
N PHE A 486 24.66 2.03 -14.44
CA PHE A 486 23.83 1.29 -13.49
C PHE A 486 24.71 0.78 -12.34
N VAL A 487 24.40 1.20 -11.12
CA VAL A 487 25.03 0.72 -9.90
C VAL A 487 24.29 -0.53 -9.44
N ASN A 488 24.91 -1.67 -9.76
CA ASN A 488 24.34 -2.99 -9.59
C ASN A 488 24.89 -3.66 -8.33
N GLN A 489 24.01 -4.18 -7.49
CA GLN A 489 24.35 -4.90 -6.27
C GLN A 489 25.15 -6.19 -6.52
N ALA A 490 24.77 -6.92 -7.56
CA ALA A 490 25.27 -8.22 -7.97
C ALA A 490 24.62 -8.56 -9.30
N THR A 491 25.29 -9.33 -10.15
CA THR A 491 24.72 -9.68 -11.44
C THR A 491 23.41 -10.47 -11.29
N ALA A 492 22.45 -10.23 -12.17
CA ALA A 492 21.17 -10.95 -12.16
C ALA A 492 21.36 -12.48 -12.26
N GLU A 493 22.36 -12.91 -13.04
CA GLU A 493 22.80 -14.30 -13.10
C GLU A 493 23.33 -14.80 -11.75
N GLY A 494 24.17 -14.02 -11.07
CA GLY A 494 24.70 -14.39 -9.76
C GLY A 494 23.61 -14.55 -8.70
N ILE A 495 22.65 -13.63 -8.68
CA ILE A 495 21.49 -13.68 -7.78
C ILE A 495 20.62 -14.90 -8.09
N GLY A 496 20.21 -15.07 -9.35
CA GLY A 496 19.34 -16.18 -9.76
C GLY A 496 19.98 -17.55 -9.55
N ASN A 497 21.28 -17.67 -9.83
CA ASN A 497 22.03 -18.90 -9.58
C ASN A 497 22.13 -19.21 -8.08
N THR A 498 22.45 -18.23 -7.26
CA THR A 498 22.59 -18.42 -5.80
C THR A 498 21.27 -18.88 -5.17
N LEU A 499 20.15 -18.23 -5.53
CA LEU A 499 18.83 -18.61 -5.03
C LEU A 499 18.43 -20.03 -5.47
N THR A 500 18.67 -20.38 -6.73
CA THR A 500 18.31 -21.68 -7.29
C THR A 500 19.16 -22.81 -6.71
N ASP A 501 20.48 -22.60 -6.65
CA ASP A 501 21.43 -23.58 -6.10
C ASP A 501 21.15 -23.82 -4.60
N GLU A 502 20.80 -22.77 -3.85
CA GLU A 502 20.43 -22.90 -2.44
C GLU A 502 19.08 -23.61 -2.25
N ALA A 503 18.08 -23.30 -3.08
CA ALA A 503 16.81 -24.04 -3.08
C ALA A 503 17.04 -25.53 -3.36
N ALA A 504 17.87 -25.86 -4.34
CA ALA A 504 18.23 -27.24 -4.66
C ALA A 504 18.95 -27.94 -3.51
N ARG A 505 19.92 -27.28 -2.86
CA ARG A 505 20.61 -27.82 -1.69
C ARG A 505 19.64 -28.14 -0.56
N LEU A 506 18.68 -27.25 -0.29
CA LEU A 506 17.71 -27.41 0.78
C LEU A 506 16.64 -28.48 0.50
N LEU A 507 16.29 -28.69 -0.77
CA LEU A 507 15.29 -29.68 -1.19
C LEU A 507 15.91 -31.04 -1.59
N GLY A 508 17.24 -31.15 -1.62
CA GLY A 508 17.92 -32.36 -2.10
C GLY A 508 17.76 -32.57 -3.60
N GLY A 509 17.67 -31.48 -4.37
CA GLY A 509 17.60 -31.47 -5.84
C GLY A 509 16.23 -31.78 -6.45
N ARG A 510 15.18 -32.03 -5.66
CA ARG A 510 13.85 -32.40 -6.15
C ARG A 510 12.71 -31.79 -5.34
N GLY A 511 11.56 -31.55 -5.97
CA GLY A 511 10.33 -31.08 -5.31
C GLY A 511 9.86 -29.71 -5.77
N GLU A 512 8.81 -29.20 -5.13
CA GLU A 512 8.14 -27.97 -5.53
C GLU A 512 8.53 -26.77 -4.66
N PHE A 513 8.74 -25.63 -5.30
CA PHE A 513 8.92 -24.34 -4.65
C PHE A 513 8.02 -23.27 -5.29
N ALA A 514 7.76 -22.20 -4.55
CA ALA A 514 7.01 -21.05 -5.05
C ALA A 514 7.81 -19.76 -4.85
N ILE A 515 7.58 -18.76 -5.71
CA ILE A 515 8.22 -17.45 -5.61
C ILE A 515 7.21 -16.41 -5.11
N ILE A 516 7.62 -15.63 -4.10
CA ILE A 516 6.96 -14.36 -3.79
C ILE A 516 7.85 -13.24 -4.34
N THR A 517 7.34 -12.45 -5.28
CA THR A 517 8.05 -11.29 -5.85
C THR A 517 7.50 -10.00 -5.25
N GLY A 518 8.13 -8.86 -5.47
CA GLY A 518 7.57 -7.52 -5.25
C GLY A 518 6.41 -7.23 -6.19
N ALA A 519 6.52 -6.21 -7.03
CA ALA A 519 5.57 -5.98 -8.12
C ALA A 519 5.89 -6.85 -9.35
N LEU A 520 4.87 -7.23 -10.12
CA LEU A 520 5.06 -7.94 -11.40
C LEU A 520 5.79 -7.08 -12.45
N SER A 521 5.76 -5.76 -12.30
CA SER A 521 6.48 -4.80 -13.14
C SER A 521 7.94 -4.60 -12.77
N ALA A 522 8.39 -5.08 -11.60
CA ALA A 522 9.70 -4.76 -11.05
C ALA A 522 10.84 -5.26 -11.96
N ALA A 523 11.62 -4.33 -12.49
CA ALA A 523 12.63 -4.62 -13.53
C ALA A 523 13.68 -5.64 -13.08
N ASN A 524 14.26 -5.44 -11.89
CA ASN A 524 15.31 -6.30 -11.33
C ASN A 524 14.81 -7.72 -11.02
N GLN A 525 13.66 -7.83 -10.35
CA GLN A 525 13.09 -9.12 -9.95
C GLN A 525 12.70 -9.97 -11.16
N ASN A 526 12.18 -9.35 -12.23
CA ASN A 526 11.89 -10.05 -13.48
C ASN A 526 13.16 -10.64 -14.13
N GLU A 527 14.29 -9.92 -14.08
CA GLU A 527 15.57 -10.46 -14.53
C GLU A 527 16.06 -11.62 -13.67
N TRP A 528 15.94 -11.52 -12.34
CA TRP A 528 16.31 -12.61 -11.43
C TRP A 528 15.47 -13.86 -11.68
N ILE A 529 14.15 -13.71 -11.87
CA ILE A 529 13.25 -14.82 -12.20
C ILE A 529 13.66 -15.48 -13.53
N ALA A 530 14.06 -14.71 -14.54
CA ALA A 530 14.53 -15.26 -15.80
C ALA A 530 15.78 -16.14 -15.61
N PHE A 531 16.75 -15.70 -14.81
CA PHE A 531 17.93 -16.49 -14.49
C PHE A 531 17.64 -17.68 -13.57
N ILE A 532 16.69 -17.57 -12.64
CA ILE A 532 16.21 -18.71 -11.83
C ILE A 532 15.65 -19.80 -12.76
N ARG A 533 14.77 -19.42 -13.71
CA ARG A 533 14.20 -20.36 -14.69
C ARG A 533 15.27 -21.00 -15.56
N LYS A 534 16.24 -20.22 -16.02
CA LYS A 534 17.38 -20.71 -16.81
C LYS A 534 18.19 -21.73 -16.02
N ARG A 535 18.59 -21.39 -14.78
CA ARG A 535 19.39 -22.27 -13.91
C ARG A 535 18.67 -23.57 -13.56
N LEU A 536 17.36 -23.48 -13.33
CA LEU A 536 16.47 -24.62 -13.08
C LEU A 536 16.53 -25.62 -14.25
N ALA A 537 16.34 -25.13 -15.47
CA ALA A 537 16.36 -25.94 -16.69
C ALA A 537 17.73 -26.57 -16.98
N GLU A 538 18.82 -25.87 -16.64
CA GLU A 538 20.19 -26.34 -16.91
C GLU A 538 20.69 -27.39 -15.90
N LYS A 539 20.31 -27.28 -14.61
CA LYS A 539 20.91 -28.09 -13.54
C LYS A 539 19.96 -28.89 -12.67
N PHE A 540 18.68 -28.52 -12.58
CA PHE A 540 17.76 -29.10 -11.62
C PHE A 540 16.39 -29.40 -12.25
N PRO A 541 16.33 -30.34 -13.23
CA PRO A 541 15.08 -30.67 -13.92
C PRO A 541 13.99 -31.25 -13.00
N ASP A 542 14.38 -31.79 -11.84
CA ASP A 542 13.46 -32.39 -10.87
C ASP A 542 12.91 -31.37 -9.84
N LEU A 543 13.33 -30.11 -9.92
CA LEU A 543 12.72 -29.01 -9.18
C LEU A 543 11.65 -28.33 -10.02
N THR A 544 10.48 -28.10 -9.42
CA THR A 544 9.34 -27.49 -10.10
C THR A 544 8.97 -26.17 -9.43
N LEU A 545 8.92 -25.09 -10.23
CA LEU A 545 8.36 -23.81 -9.80
C LEU A 545 6.82 -23.87 -9.91
N ALA A 546 6.14 -24.01 -8.78
CA ALA A 546 4.69 -24.18 -8.73
C ALA A 546 3.91 -22.91 -9.11
N THR A 547 4.34 -21.74 -8.60
CA THR A 547 3.69 -20.46 -8.87
C THR A 547 4.58 -19.27 -8.52
N ILE A 548 4.25 -18.09 -9.08
CA ILE A 548 4.83 -16.79 -8.71
C ILE A 548 3.68 -15.88 -8.27
N ARG A 549 3.80 -15.26 -7.10
CA ARG A 549 2.78 -14.34 -6.56
C ARG A 549 3.41 -13.00 -6.18
N PRO A 550 2.76 -11.86 -6.50
CA PRO A 550 3.28 -10.54 -6.18
C PRO A 550 2.88 -10.10 -4.76
N SER A 551 3.85 -9.54 -4.04
CA SER A 551 3.68 -8.88 -2.76
C SER A 551 3.57 -7.37 -2.88
N ASP A 552 3.85 -6.79 -4.05
CA ASP A 552 3.93 -5.35 -4.30
C ASP A 552 4.87 -4.61 -3.32
N ASP A 553 5.95 -5.31 -2.92
CA ASP A 553 6.87 -4.87 -1.86
C ASP A 553 6.13 -4.50 -0.55
N ASP A 554 5.03 -5.20 -0.27
CA ASP A 554 4.30 -5.15 0.97
C ASP A 554 4.37 -6.48 1.72
N ARG A 555 4.74 -6.38 2.99
CA ARG A 555 4.99 -7.55 3.85
C ARG A 555 3.71 -8.33 4.13
N ASP A 556 2.59 -7.65 4.26
CA ASP A 556 1.33 -8.27 4.67
C ASP A 556 0.62 -8.88 3.47
N LYS A 557 0.77 -8.27 2.29
CA LYS A 557 0.45 -8.94 1.03
C LYS A 557 1.31 -10.18 0.82
N ALA A 558 2.63 -10.13 1.07
CA ALA A 558 3.49 -11.32 1.00
C ALA A 558 3.04 -12.43 1.96
N PHE A 559 2.64 -12.06 3.18
CA PHE A 559 2.07 -12.98 4.15
C PHE A 559 0.78 -13.63 3.62
N ALA A 560 -0.18 -12.85 3.14
CA ALA A 560 -1.45 -13.34 2.60
C ALA A 560 -1.23 -14.26 1.39
N GLU A 561 -0.39 -13.85 0.44
CA GLU A 561 -0.04 -14.66 -0.73
C GLU A 561 0.65 -15.98 -0.35
N THR A 562 1.52 -15.95 0.66
CA THR A 562 2.17 -17.17 1.16
C THR A 562 1.15 -18.10 1.82
N GLN A 563 0.21 -17.58 2.63
CA GLN A 563 -0.87 -18.39 3.19
C GLN A 563 -1.73 -19.03 2.08
N THR A 564 -2.05 -18.27 1.03
CA THR A 564 -2.77 -18.77 -0.15
C THR A 564 -1.99 -19.89 -0.83
N ILE A 565 -0.68 -19.71 -1.05
CA ILE A 565 0.19 -20.74 -1.64
C ILE A 565 0.20 -22.01 -0.79
N LEU A 566 0.36 -21.90 0.52
CA LEU A 566 0.41 -23.05 1.42
C LEU A 566 -0.89 -23.88 1.41
N LYS A 567 -2.03 -23.23 1.15
CA LYS A 567 -3.35 -23.86 1.05
C LYS A 567 -3.60 -24.47 -0.33
N VAL A 568 -3.26 -23.76 -1.41
CA VAL A 568 -3.56 -24.15 -2.80
C VAL A 568 -2.52 -25.13 -3.35
N TYR A 569 -1.25 -25.01 -2.93
CA TYR A 569 -0.13 -25.82 -3.38
C TYR A 569 0.50 -26.57 -2.20
N PRO A 570 -0.17 -27.60 -1.63
CA PRO A 570 0.31 -28.29 -0.42
C PRO A 570 1.64 -29.03 -0.63
N ALA A 571 1.99 -29.34 -1.89
CA ALA A 571 3.24 -29.98 -2.28
C ALA A 571 4.47 -29.06 -2.20
N VAL A 572 4.27 -27.73 -2.19
CA VAL A 572 5.36 -26.75 -2.05
C VAL A 572 6.08 -26.97 -0.71
N LYS A 573 7.41 -27.13 -0.79
CA LYS A 573 8.31 -27.33 0.36
C LYS A 573 9.29 -26.18 0.57
N LEU A 574 9.30 -25.18 -0.32
CA LEU A 574 10.14 -24.00 -0.19
C LEU A 574 9.45 -22.76 -0.75
N MET A 575 9.48 -21.68 0.03
CA MET A 575 9.13 -20.33 -0.39
C MET A 575 10.42 -19.57 -0.72
N MET A 576 10.53 -19.07 -1.94
CA MET A 576 11.61 -18.21 -2.41
C MET A 576 11.08 -16.78 -2.53
N ALA A 577 11.27 -15.97 -1.49
CA ALA A 577 10.78 -14.60 -1.45
C ALA A 577 11.84 -13.62 -1.96
N ILE A 578 11.67 -13.04 -3.14
CA ILE A 578 12.69 -12.24 -3.83
C ILE A 578 12.48 -10.73 -3.70
N SER A 579 11.83 -10.29 -2.61
CA SER A 579 11.81 -8.89 -2.17
C SER A 579 12.00 -8.79 -0.67
N ALA A 580 12.59 -7.67 -0.23
CA ALA A 580 12.97 -7.46 1.17
C ALA A 580 11.81 -7.65 2.17
N PRO A 581 10.63 -7.07 1.97
CA PRO A 581 9.49 -7.32 2.85
C PRO A 581 8.87 -8.71 2.67
N ALA A 582 9.06 -9.37 1.52
CA ALA A 582 8.44 -10.67 1.29
C ALA A 582 9.03 -11.79 2.14
N VAL A 583 10.34 -11.79 2.44
CA VAL A 583 10.95 -12.86 3.26
C VAL A 583 10.32 -12.95 4.66
N PRO A 584 10.25 -11.86 5.47
CA PRO A 584 9.61 -11.93 6.77
C PRO A 584 8.09 -12.17 6.66
N GLY A 585 7.42 -11.67 5.63
CA GLY A 585 6.00 -11.97 5.38
C GLY A 585 5.74 -13.46 5.13
N SER A 586 6.55 -14.09 4.27
CA SER A 586 6.50 -15.52 4.00
C SER A 586 6.89 -16.37 5.21
N ALA A 587 7.92 -15.95 5.94
CA ALA A 587 8.35 -16.63 7.16
C ALA A 587 7.24 -16.64 8.21
N GLU A 588 6.59 -15.48 8.42
CA GLU A 588 5.47 -15.37 9.35
C GLU A 588 4.27 -16.23 8.92
N ALA A 589 3.95 -16.26 7.62
CA ALA A 589 2.88 -17.10 7.10
C ALA A 589 3.15 -18.60 7.30
N VAL A 590 4.38 -19.05 7.04
CA VAL A 590 4.80 -20.44 7.29
C VAL A 590 4.74 -20.77 8.78
N ARG A 591 5.18 -19.83 9.65
CA ARG A 591 5.11 -19.96 11.11
C ARG A 591 3.67 -20.17 11.57
N GLN A 592 2.76 -19.29 11.16
CA GLN A 592 1.35 -19.33 11.56
C GLN A 592 0.60 -20.52 10.98
N ALA A 593 0.97 -20.98 9.78
CA ALA A 593 0.41 -22.20 9.20
C ALA A 593 0.86 -23.48 9.93
N GLY A 594 1.87 -23.42 10.80
CA GLY A 594 2.43 -24.58 11.51
C GLY A 594 3.17 -25.56 10.59
N ARG A 595 3.47 -25.17 9.35
CA ARG A 595 4.10 -26.01 8.31
C ARG A 595 5.63 -26.06 8.50
N ARG A 596 6.09 -26.88 9.45
CA ARG A 596 7.53 -27.09 9.74
C ARG A 596 8.32 -27.76 8.61
N ASP A 597 7.61 -28.34 7.64
CA ASP A 597 8.18 -28.96 6.45
C ASP A 597 8.43 -27.96 5.30
N VAL A 598 7.99 -26.70 5.43
CA VAL A 598 8.21 -25.65 4.45
C VAL A 598 9.37 -24.76 4.89
N LYS A 599 10.33 -24.60 3.99
CA LYS A 599 11.51 -23.76 4.14
C LYS A 599 11.28 -22.37 3.53
N VAL A 600 11.94 -21.36 4.05
CA VAL A 600 11.92 -20.00 3.49
C VAL A 600 13.36 -19.56 3.21
N ILE A 601 13.58 -19.12 1.98
CA ILE A 601 14.79 -18.40 1.57
C ILE A 601 14.39 -17.14 0.80
N GLY A 602 15.33 -16.22 0.60
CA GLY A 602 15.02 -15.08 -0.23
C GLY A 602 15.92 -13.88 -0.05
N LEU A 603 15.53 -12.77 -0.67
CA LEU A 603 16.25 -11.51 -0.69
C LEU A 603 15.71 -10.56 0.36
N SER A 604 16.42 -10.35 1.47
CA SER A 604 15.98 -9.43 2.53
C SER A 604 17.10 -9.02 3.49
N LEU A 605 16.82 -8.04 4.35
CA LEU A 605 17.79 -7.53 5.31
C LEU A 605 18.08 -8.55 6.42
N PRO A 606 19.35 -8.74 6.82
CA PRO A 606 19.70 -9.58 7.97
C PRO A 606 18.89 -9.21 9.22
N ASN A 607 18.79 -7.92 9.55
CA ASN A 607 18.18 -7.46 10.80
C ASN A 607 16.72 -7.87 10.97
N ILE A 608 15.90 -7.72 9.92
CA ILE A 608 14.47 -8.07 10.00
C ILE A 608 14.22 -9.58 9.94
N ASN A 609 15.23 -10.37 9.57
CA ASN A 609 15.14 -11.83 9.46
C ASN A 609 15.82 -12.60 10.59
N LYS A 610 16.63 -11.94 11.44
CA LYS A 610 17.29 -12.58 12.60
C LYS A 610 16.33 -13.47 13.41
N PRO A 611 15.12 -13.02 13.81
CA PRO A 611 14.20 -13.87 14.57
C PRO A 611 13.83 -15.15 13.81
N TYR A 612 13.45 -15.04 12.54
CA TYR A 612 13.02 -16.18 11.73
C TYR A 612 14.17 -17.16 11.39
N VAL A 613 15.39 -16.64 11.28
CA VAL A 613 16.60 -17.46 11.06
C VAL A 613 16.99 -18.19 12.33
N HIS A 614 16.90 -17.54 13.49
CA HIS A 614 17.16 -18.18 14.78
C HIS A 614 16.13 -19.27 15.09
N ASP A 615 14.86 -19.01 14.77
CA ASP A 615 13.73 -19.95 14.85
C ASP A 615 13.83 -21.10 13.82
N GLY A 616 14.72 -20.99 12.83
CA GLY A 616 14.96 -22.00 11.81
C GLY A 616 13.91 -22.06 10.70
N ILE A 617 12.99 -21.10 10.63
CA ILE A 617 11.96 -20.98 9.58
C ILE A 617 12.58 -20.46 8.29
N VAL A 618 13.44 -19.44 8.40
CA VAL A 618 14.24 -18.92 7.29
C VAL A 618 15.61 -19.59 7.34
N GLN A 619 15.96 -20.35 6.30
CA GLN A 619 17.23 -21.10 6.29
C GLN A 619 18.38 -20.22 5.82
N THR A 620 18.13 -19.43 4.79
CA THR A 620 19.13 -18.58 4.15
C THR A 620 18.48 -17.31 3.64
N VAL A 621 19.01 -16.18 4.07
CA VAL A 621 18.75 -14.89 3.44
C VAL A 621 19.91 -14.63 2.48
N VAL A 622 19.61 -14.23 1.26
CA VAL A 622 20.60 -13.81 0.26
C VAL A 622 20.48 -12.30 0.14
N LEU A 623 21.57 -11.55 0.15
CA LEU A 623 21.51 -10.11 -0.14
C LEU A 623 22.92 -9.63 -0.51
N TRP A 624 23.23 -8.41 -0.13
CA TRP A 624 24.47 -7.67 -0.29
C TRP A 624 24.47 -6.62 0.83
N ASN A 625 25.57 -5.90 1.00
CA ASN A 625 25.59 -4.78 1.93
C ASN A 625 24.85 -3.59 1.30
N THR A 626 23.65 -3.31 1.81
CA THR A 626 22.78 -2.22 1.34
C THR A 626 23.37 -0.84 1.60
N ARG A 627 24.07 -0.67 2.73
CA ARG A 627 24.80 0.59 3.01
C ARG A 627 25.87 0.81 1.96
N ASP A 628 26.60 -0.24 1.58
CA ASP A 628 27.64 -0.13 0.55
C ASP A 628 27.05 0.18 -0.83
N LEU A 629 25.87 -0.36 -1.16
CA LEU A 629 25.15 -0.02 -2.39
C LEU A 629 24.76 1.46 -2.44
N GLY A 630 24.21 1.98 -1.33
CA GLY A 630 23.87 3.40 -1.20
C GLY A 630 25.08 4.31 -1.29
N TYR A 631 26.16 3.95 -0.58
CA TYR A 631 27.45 4.63 -0.63
C TYR A 631 28.00 4.69 -2.05
N LEU A 632 28.04 3.54 -2.74
CA LEU A 632 28.53 3.43 -4.11
C LEU A 632 27.72 4.27 -5.10
N SER A 633 26.40 4.36 -4.91
CA SER A 633 25.52 5.14 -5.79
C SER A 633 25.83 6.62 -5.77
N VAL A 634 26.01 7.20 -4.57
CA VAL A 634 26.43 8.61 -4.40
C VAL A 634 27.86 8.81 -4.89
N TYR A 635 28.76 7.86 -4.60
CA TYR A 635 30.16 7.94 -5.03
C TYR A 635 30.29 7.94 -6.56
N ALA A 636 29.57 7.04 -7.25
CA ALA A 636 29.50 7.01 -8.70
C ALA A 636 28.94 8.32 -9.28
N GLY A 637 27.87 8.85 -8.68
CA GLY A 637 27.32 10.16 -9.05
C GLY A 637 28.33 11.29 -8.93
N SER A 638 29.08 11.34 -7.82
CA SER A 638 30.13 12.35 -7.62
C SER A 638 31.29 12.20 -8.61
N LEU A 639 31.66 10.98 -9.02
CA LEU A 639 32.70 10.80 -10.04
C LEU A 639 32.21 11.26 -11.42
N LEU A 640 30.92 11.13 -11.70
CA LEU A 640 30.31 11.63 -12.94
C LEU A 640 30.32 13.15 -13.00
N THR A 641 30.06 13.87 -11.90
CA THR A 641 30.15 15.35 -11.88
C THR A 641 31.58 15.86 -12.05
N GLN A 642 32.56 15.04 -11.65
CA GLN A 642 33.99 15.35 -11.76
C GLN A 642 34.61 14.86 -13.08
N ASN A 643 33.83 14.26 -13.99
CA ASN A 643 34.30 13.62 -15.22
C ASN A 643 35.39 12.55 -15.00
N LYS A 644 35.38 11.90 -13.84
CA LYS A 644 36.35 10.86 -13.44
C LYS A 644 35.90 9.43 -13.78
N LEU A 645 34.66 9.25 -14.22
CA LEU A 645 34.12 7.97 -14.68
C LEU A 645 33.69 8.07 -16.14
N GLN A 646 34.58 7.67 -17.05
CA GLN A 646 34.40 7.77 -18.51
C GLN A 646 33.88 6.47 -19.12
N ALA A 647 33.12 6.59 -20.22
CA ALA A 647 32.56 5.45 -20.94
C ALA A 647 33.64 4.42 -21.31
N GLY A 648 33.35 3.13 -21.06
CA GLY A 648 34.29 2.03 -21.33
C GLY A 648 35.29 1.75 -20.21
N ALA A 649 35.18 2.42 -19.04
CA ALA A 649 35.91 2.04 -17.85
C ALA A 649 35.67 0.56 -17.50
N ARG A 650 36.72 -0.16 -17.11
CA ARG A 650 36.66 -1.57 -16.66
C ARG A 650 36.71 -1.73 -15.15
N SER A 651 37.08 -0.66 -14.46
CA SER A 651 37.12 -0.60 -13.00
C SER A 651 36.94 0.83 -12.51
N MET A 652 36.56 0.99 -11.26
CA MET A 652 36.47 2.29 -10.61
C MET A 652 36.95 2.22 -9.16
N GLN A 653 37.59 3.29 -8.69
CA GLN A 653 37.97 3.43 -7.28
C GLN A 653 36.84 4.13 -6.51
N ALA A 654 36.32 3.48 -5.48
CA ALA A 654 35.15 3.94 -4.73
C ALA A 654 35.43 4.00 -3.21
N GLY A 655 36.22 4.98 -2.77
CA GLY A 655 36.45 5.27 -1.34
C GLY A 655 36.83 4.03 -0.54
N ARG A 656 36.09 3.76 0.55
CA ARG A 656 36.28 2.58 1.41
C ARG A 656 35.97 1.24 0.75
N LEU A 657 35.26 1.21 -0.38
CA LEU A 657 34.96 -0.01 -1.13
C LEU A 657 36.13 -0.45 -2.02
N GLY A 658 37.17 0.38 -2.15
CA GLY A 658 38.35 0.03 -2.93
C GLY A 658 38.07 0.04 -4.45
N THR A 659 38.68 -0.91 -5.17
CA THR A 659 38.52 -1.05 -6.62
C THR A 659 37.36 -1.99 -6.94
N LEU A 660 36.37 -1.49 -7.70
CA LEU A 660 35.20 -2.23 -8.14
C LEU A 660 35.24 -2.50 -9.65
N GLU A 661 34.60 -3.58 -10.08
CA GLU A 661 34.51 -3.96 -11.49
C GLU A 661 33.44 -3.13 -12.21
N VAL A 662 33.75 -2.69 -13.43
CA VAL A 662 32.80 -2.04 -14.33
C VAL A 662 32.63 -2.91 -15.58
N ARG A 663 31.41 -3.44 -15.76
CA ARG A 663 31.02 -4.29 -16.88
C ARG A 663 30.20 -3.48 -17.88
N GLY A 664 30.88 -2.94 -18.89
CA GLY A 664 30.24 -2.05 -19.85
C GLY A 664 29.82 -0.75 -19.18
N SER A 665 28.53 -0.59 -18.91
CA SER A 665 27.97 0.54 -18.17
C SER A 665 27.36 0.13 -16.82
N GLU A 666 27.66 -1.09 -16.33
CA GLU A 666 27.27 -1.57 -15.02
C GLU A 666 28.45 -1.52 -14.05
N ILE A 667 28.24 -0.96 -12.86
CA ILE A 667 29.19 -0.96 -11.76
C ILE A 667 28.72 -2.02 -10.78
N VAL A 668 29.48 -3.10 -10.59
CA VAL A 668 29.05 -4.23 -9.77
C VAL A 668 29.67 -4.12 -8.37
N LEU A 669 28.82 -4.03 -7.35
CA LEU A 669 29.24 -3.96 -5.95
C LEU A 669 29.98 -5.24 -5.52
N GLY A 670 29.45 -6.42 -5.88
CA GLY A 670 30.11 -7.69 -5.60
C GLY A 670 29.22 -8.90 -5.85
N PRO A 671 29.65 -10.10 -5.40
CA PRO A 671 28.81 -11.29 -5.40
C PRO A 671 27.73 -11.21 -4.30
N PRO A 672 26.59 -11.91 -4.45
CA PRO A 672 25.60 -12.02 -3.39
C PRO A 672 26.19 -12.65 -2.12
N LEU A 673 25.78 -12.13 -0.97
CA LEU A 673 26.10 -12.65 0.36
C LEU A 673 24.99 -13.57 0.84
N MET A 674 25.38 -14.68 1.48
CA MET A 674 24.44 -15.58 2.16
C MET A 674 24.52 -15.38 3.67
N PHE A 675 23.39 -15.08 4.28
CA PHE A 675 23.18 -14.94 5.71
C PHE A 675 22.43 -16.15 6.22
N THR A 676 23.05 -16.88 7.13
CA THR A 676 22.54 -18.07 7.78
C THR A 676 22.66 -17.89 9.28
N LYS A 677 22.15 -18.85 10.06
CA LYS A 677 22.30 -18.86 11.52
C LYS A 677 23.76 -18.71 11.99
N ALA A 678 24.74 -19.13 11.18
CA ALA A 678 26.16 -19.07 11.54
C ALA A 678 26.78 -17.66 11.46
N ASN A 679 26.23 -16.74 10.68
CA ASN A 679 26.84 -15.44 10.42
C ASN A 679 25.87 -14.25 10.50
N ILE A 680 24.55 -14.45 10.57
CA ILE A 680 23.57 -13.37 10.50
C ILE A 680 23.74 -12.31 11.61
N ASP A 681 24.22 -12.71 12.79
CA ASP A 681 24.45 -11.78 13.91
C ASP A 681 25.66 -10.85 13.72
N ARG A 682 26.50 -11.09 12.69
CA ARG A 682 27.65 -10.23 12.36
C ARG A 682 27.26 -9.00 11.54
N PHE A 683 26.00 -8.90 11.13
CA PHE A 683 25.50 -7.86 10.26
C PHE A 683 24.41 -7.05 10.96
N ASP A 684 24.43 -5.74 10.77
CA ASP A 684 23.52 -4.79 11.41
C ASP A 684 23.06 -3.74 10.40
N PHE A 685 22.29 -4.19 9.41
CA PHE A 685 21.73 -3.34 8.38
C PHE A 685 20.39 -3.85 7.85
#